data_AF-A0A132ADE8-F1
#
_entry.id   AF-A0A132ADE8-F1
#
_cell.length_a   1.000
_cell.length_b   1.000
_cell.length_c   1.000
_cell.angle_alpha   90.00
_cell.angle_beta   90.00
_cell.angle_gamma   90.00
#
_symmetry.space_group_name_H-M   'P 1'
#
loop_
_entity.id
_entity.type
_entity.pdbx_description
1 polymer ?
#
loop_
_entity_poly.entity_id
_entity_poly.type
_entity_poly.pdbx_seq_one_letter_code
_entity_poly.pdbx_strand_id
1 'polypeptide(L)'
;MFAKILSLSKSKKVIPISVHTMDAQLEFEIDKTSLGRDLFDLVTRAIGLREVWYFGLQYIDSKGFVGWLKMNKRICDQDIAYNKLTPSASTRPNRRLKNTNESISFLFLAKFFPEDVAQELIQEVTHHLFFLQVKQSILNQDIHCPAEVSVLLASYAVQAKYGDFNEPFYNMGKIDVEELLPQGVLEQYQMTPQMWQDKIRIWYEDHKGMTRDEAETEYLKIAQDLEMYGVNYFLISNKKESELWLGVTALGLNIYEKENKLSPRITFSWSEIRNISYEDKKFIIRHVEKNSSSFFFYSSKSRLNKLILDLCIGNHDLFMRRRKPDSIELQQMKTQAKEEKIRRQLERSKFLRERELREEAEKEKSSLEQKLLQFQEEVHGVQEALRRSKETSELLAEKARVAEEEAMLLSQKAAEAEAEIQRIKIDAIKTEEEKQLMERKAEFLANTLAEENNRRAKETEQLKEQLFSSKFAEKQLFFLLKKLQSGDLSSEDIVTHLHQLSQSSINNSATIYGSQLHLKTVSNPTNGLMRSTKALENGTNLNLNARPNLLINDYAIGQWSMEPPQAPSSSSQNQLPQEFDSHDFSMSSNDFDMEQIESEVERERMEYLEKSKQLQEQLKDLKSEIQVLKVDEKLTSLDRIYEENLIKGENKYSTLKRTLSGTTKARVAFFENL
;
A
#
# COMPACT_ATOMS: atom_id res chain seq x y z
N MET A 1 47.50 34.23 45.60
CA MET A 1 46.95 35.60 45.64
C MET A 1 47.12 36.18 44.24
N PHE A 2 46.12 36.41 43.38
CA PHE A 2 44.68 36.60 43.57
C PHE A 2 43.91 35.97 42.40
N ALA A 3 43.02 35.05 42.74
CA ALA A 3 41.86 34.70 41.94
C ALA A 3 40.91 35.90 41.89
N LYS A 4 40.70 36.53 40.71
CA LYS A 4 39.52 37.34 40.41
C LYS A 4 39.40 37.72 38.92
N ILE A 5 39.39 36.74 38.01
CA ILE A 5 38.84 36.93 36.64
C ILE A 5 37.93 35.74 36.30
N LEU A 6 36.99 35.44 37.18
CA LEU A 6 35.86 34.55 36.92
C LEU A 6 34.64 35.15 37.63
N SER A 7 33.99 36.13 36.99
CA SER A 7 32.55 36.38 37.12
C SER A 7 32.18 37.66 36.37
N LEU A 8 31.93 37.57 35.07
CA LEU A 8 31.01 38.45 34.35
C LEU A 8 30.51 37.75 33.06
N SER A 9 30.31 36.44 33.12
CA SER A 9 29.34 35.80 32.22
C SER A 9 27.97 36.18 32.78
N LYS A 10 27.34 37.22 32.20
CA LYS A 10 25.93 37.49 32.45
C LYS A 10 25.19 36.18 32.17
N SER A 11 24.58 35.59 33.19
CA SER A 11 23.60 34.51 33.04
C SER A 11 22.63 34.93 31.92
N LYS A 12 22.77 34.31 30.74
CA LYS A 12 21.84 34.52 29.63
C LYS A 12 20.51 34.00 30.13
N LYS A 13 19.54 34.90 30.29
CA LYS A 13 18.19 34.52 30.71
C LYS A 13 17.56 33.81 29.52
N VAL A 14 17.58 32.48 29.55
CA VAL A 14 16.92 31.64 28.54
C VAL A 14 15.41 31.59 28.76
N ILE A 15 14.66 31.33 27.70
CA ILE A 15 13.22 31.10 27.73
C ILE A 15 12.92 29.70 27.17
N PRO A 16 12.15 28.87 27.88
CA PRO A 16 11.67 27.59 27.36
C PRO A 16 10.56 27.82 26.32
N ILE A 17 10.68 27.14 25.19
CA ILE A 17 9.75 27.19 24.06
C ILE A 17 9.33 25.78 23.68
N SER A 18 8.04 25.59 23.46
CA SER A 18 7.48 24.37 22.87
C SER A 18 6.96 24.69 21.47
N VAL A 19 7.41 23.96 20.47
CA VAL A 19 6.90 24.05 19.09
C VAL A 19 6.22 22.74 18.74
N HIS A 20 4.96 22.80 18.35
CA HIS A 20 4.21 21.62 17.90
C HIS A 20 4.12 21.67 16.38
N THR A 21 4.67 20.65 15.72
CA THR A 21 4.38 20.36 14.31
C THR A 21 3.10 19.50 14.26
N MET A 22 2.73 19.03 13.07
CA MET A 22 1.58 18.14 12.91
C MET A 22 1.80 16.74 13.51
N ASP A 23 3.06 16.33 13.67
CA ASP A 23 3.48 14.97 14.03
C ASP A 23 4.46 14.90 15.21
N ALA A 24 4.98 16.04 15.69
CA ALA A 24 6.00 16.09 16.73
C ALA A 24 5.84 17.31 17.64
N GLN A 25 6.37 17.18 18.85
CA GLN A 25 6.56 18.27 19.79
C GLN A 25 8.05 18.47 20.04
N LEU A 26 8.53 19.68 19.80
CA LEU A 26 9.93 20.07 19.94
C LEU A 26 10.08 21.08 21.07
N GLU A 27 11.04 20.86 21.95
CA GLU A 27 11.33 21.75 23.06
C GLU A 27 12.71 22.41 22.88
N PHE A 28 12.76 23.73 23.07
CA PHE A 28 13.96 24.53 22.90
C PHE A 28 14.17 25.50 24.07
N GLU A 29 15.42 25.80 24.37
CA GLU A 29 15.79 26.93 25.23
C GLU A 29 16.44 28.01 24.36
N ILE A 30 15.83 29.19 24.29
CA ILE A 30 16.33 30.30 23.45
C ILE A 30 16.81 31.48 24.30
N ASP A 31 17.69 32.30 23.75
CA ASP A 31 18.08 33.57 24.37
C ASP A 31 16.93 34.58 24.27
N LYS A 32 16.75 35.43 25.28
CA LYS A 32 15.78 36.55 25.25
C LYS A 32 16.04 37.54 24.11
N THR A 33 17.28 37.59 23.62
CA THR A 33 17.63 38.44 22.48
C THR A 33 17.38 37.78 21.13
N SER A 34 17.01 36.50 21.08
CA SER A 34 16.80 35.76 19.83
C SER A 34 15.67 36.36 19.00
N LEU A 35 15.92 36.44 17.70
CA LEU A 35 14.96 36.84 16.68
C LEU A 35 14.04 35.68 16.34
N GLY A 36 12.88 35.98 15.75
CA GLY A 36 11.96 34.95 15.27
C GLY A 36 12.62 34.00 14.26
N ARG A 37 13.53 34.51 13.42
CA ARG A 37 14.33 33.71 12.48
C ARG A 37 15.18 32.66 13.18
N ASP A 38 15.79 33.00 14.32
CA ASP A 38 16.68 32.06 15.03
C ASP A 38 15.92 30.82 15.51
N LEU A 39 14.71 31.01 16.04
CA LEU A 39 13.83 29.91 16.46
C LEU A 39 13.33 29.13 15.23
N PHE A 40 12.89 29.83 14.19
CA PHE A 40 12.38 29.18 12.99
C PHE A 40 13.45 28.31 12.31
N ASP A 41 14.68 28.82 12.15
CA ASP A 41 15.82 28.09 11.59
C ASP A 41 16.24 26.91 12.48
N LEU A 42 16.02 26.98 13.80
CA LEU A 42 16.26 25.87 14.71
C LEU A 42 15.24 24.74 14.50
N VAL A 43 13.96 25.11 14.38
CA VAL A 43 12.86 24.16 14.12
C VAL A 43 13.08 23.46 12.78
N THR A 44 13.28 24.21 11.69
CA THR A 44 13.41 23.65 10.33
C THR A 44 14.64 22.75 10.20
N ARG A 45 15.76 23.10 10.84
CA ARG A 45 16.94 22.21 10.91
C ARG A 45 16.68 20.95 11.71
N ALA A 46 15.94 21.03 12.82
CA ALA A 46 15.64 19.86 13.65
C ALA A 46 14.81 18.81 12.91
N ILE A 47 13.87 19.25 12.04
CA ILE A 47 13.02 18.36 11.24
C ILE A 47 13.57 18.07 9.83
N GLY A 48 14.72 18.65 9.45
CA GLY A 48 15.33 18.44 8.13
C GLY A 48 14.58 19.12 6.96
N LEU A 49 13.82 20.18 7.23
CA LEU A 49 13.02 20.89 6.23
C LEU A 49 13.80 22.06 5.63
N ARG A 50 13.93 22.06 4.29
CA ARG A 50 14.61 23.10 3.49
C ARG A 50 13.63 23.97 2.71
N GLU A 51 12.43 23.47 2.41
CA GLU A 51 11.34 24.21 1.73
C GLU A 51 10.63 25.18 2.69
N VAL A 52 11.41 26.00 3.37
CA VAL A 52 10.98 26.81 4.51
C VAL A 52 9.96 27.91 4.15
N TRP A 53 9.85 28.24 2.85
CA TRP A 53 9.01 29.34 2.35
C TRP A 53 7.51 29.08 2.47
N TYR A 54 7.08 27.83 2.68
CA TYR A 54 5.67 27.51 2.93
C TYR A 54 5.25 27.70 4.38
N PHE A 55 6.18 27.63 5.32
CA PHE A 55 5.87 27.43 6.74
C PHE A 55 6.04 28.70 7.59
N GLY A 56 5.37 28.70 8.74
CA GLY A 56 5.50 29.73 9.76
C GLY A 56 5.23 29.19 11.16
N LEU A 57 5.55 30.01 12.16
CA LEU A 57 5.23 29.72 13.55
C LEU A 57 4.01 30.55 13.97
N GLN A 58 2.88 29.89 14.16
CA GLN A 58 1.66 30.49 14.66
C GLN A 58 1.66 30.51 16.20
N TYR A 59 1.17 31.58 16.80
CA TYR A 59 1.00 31.72 18.23
C TYR A 59 -0.32 32.42 18.56
N ILE A 60 -0.72 32.34 19.83
CA ILE A 60 -1.80 33.15 20.38
C ILE A 60 -1.16 34.28 21.19
N ASP A 61 -1.57 35.51 20.91
CA ASP A 61 -1.07 36.69 21.62
C ASP A 61 -1.71 36.85 23.00
N SER A 62 -1.25 37.82 23.80
CA SER A 62 -1.76 38.07 25.15
C SER A 62 -3.26 38.44 25.21
N LYS A 63 -3.87 38.76 24.06
CA LYS A 63 -5.27 39.17 23.90
C LYS A 63 -6.13 38.06 23.30
N GLY A 64 -5.57 36.86 23.07
CA GLY A 64 -6.28 35.71 22.53
C GLY A 64 -6.39 35.71 20.99
N PHE A 65 -5.67 36.58 20.28
CA PHE A 65 -5.67 36.61 18.82
C PHE A 65 -4.55 35.74 18.26
N VAL A 66 -4.87 35.03 17.19
CA VAL A 66 -3.90 34.28 16.41
C VAL A 66 -2.95 35.26 15.69
N GLY A 67 -1.65 34.99 15.76
CA GLY A 67 -0.60 35.73 15.10
C GLY A 67 0.46 34.81 14.52
N TRP A 68 1.25 35.33 13.58
CA TRP A 68 2.40 34.64 13.00
C TRP A 68 3.69 35.32 13.43
N LEU A 69 4.67 34.52 13.84
CA LEU A 69 5.96 35.00 14.30
C LEU A 69 6.66 35.80 13.19
N LYS A 70 7.08 37.01 13.52
CA LYS A 70 7.85 37.88 12.64
C LYS A 70 9.32 37.52 12.74
N MET A 71 9.90 37.12 11.62
CA MET A 71 11.29 36.64 11.53
C MET A 71 12.33 37.70 11.91
N ASN A 72 12.04 38.97 11.65
CA ASN A 72 12.94 40.10 11.88
C ASN A 72 12.76 40.79 13.25
N LYS A 73 11.87 40.29 14.11
CA LYS A 73 11.64 40.85 15.45
C LYS A 73 12.06 39.85 16.52
N ARG A 74 12.46 40.37 17.69
CA ARG A 74 12.72 39.54 18.87
C ARG A 74 11.46 38.81 19.28
N ILE A 75 11.59 37.57 19.73
CA ILE A 75 10.44 36.73 20.09
C ILE A 75 9.67 37.33 21.28
N CYS A 76 10.41 37.84 22.28
CA CYS A 76 9.83 38.46 23.47
C CYS A 76 9.06 39.77 23.21
N ASP A 77 9.27 40.41 22.06
CA ASP A 77 8.70 41.72 21.75
C ASP A 77 7.40 41.62 20.91
N GLN A 78 6.90 40.41 20.71
CA GLN A 78 5.76 40.13 19.83
C GLN A 78 4.46 39.81 20.57
N ASP A 79 4.34 40.23 21.84
CA ASP A 79 3.12 40.15 22.66
C ASP A 79 2.53 38.72 22.76
N ILE A 80 3.41 37.71 22.76
CA ILE A 80 3.03 36.30 22.75
C ILE A 80 2.50 35.89 24.13
N ALA A 81 1.40 35.16 24.17
CA ALA A 81 0.88 34.62 25.42
C ALA A 81 1.83 33.57 26.01
N TYR A 82 2.01 33.64 27.32
CA TYR A 82 2.73 32.61 28.07
C TYR A 82 1.74 31.56 28.60
N ASN A 83 2.03 30.29 28.34
CA ASN A 83 1.29 29.20 28.94
C ASN A 83 1.71 29.08 30.40
N LYS A 84 0.73 29.20 31.31
CA LYS A 84 0.92 28.87 32.71
C LYS A 84 0.94 27.34 32.82
N LEU A 85 2.11 26.75 33.06
CA LEU A 85 2.17 25.35 33.49
C LEU A 85 1.36 25.23 34.78
N THR A 86 0.29 24.41 34.75
CA THR A 86 -0.50 24.11 35.95
C THR A 86 0.43 23.55 37.01
N PRO A 87 0.39 24.04 38.27
CA PRO A 87 1.08 23.34 39.34
C PRO A 87 0.39 21.99 39.50
N SER A 88 1.10 20.90 39.24
CA SER A 88 0.67 19.56 39.67
C SER A 88 0.23 19.64 41.13
N ALA A 89 -0.98 19.15 41.41
CA ALA A 89 -1.72 19.36 42.65
C ALA A 89 -1.12 18.70 43.91
N SER A 90 0.18 18.37 43.94
CA SER A 90 0.79 17.60 45.03
C SER A 90 1.94 18.26 45.79
N THR A 91 2.31 19.53 45.52
CA THR A 91 3.42 20.16 46.27
C THR A 91 3.04 21.53 46.86
N ARG A 92 3.21 21.64 48.19
CA ARG A 92 2.98 22.86 48.99
C ARG A 92 3.69 24.08 48.40
N PRO A 93 3.10 25.28 48.44
CA PRO A 93 3.64 26.46 47.78
C PRO A 93 4.86 27.00 48.53
N ASN A 94 6.06 26.71 48.04
CA ASN A 94 7.27 27.41 48.48
C ASN A 94 7.32 28.81 47.85
N ARG A 95 7.15 29.84 48.68
CA ARG A 95 7.06 31.27 48.33
C ARG A 95 8.33 31.90 47.72
N ARG A 96 9.28 31.11 47.20
CA ARG A 96 10.60 31.57 46.70
C ARG A 96 10.98 31.10 45.28
N LEU A 97 10.05 30.55 44.50
CA LEU A 97 10.29 30.21 43.08
C LEU A 97 9.14 30.78 42.24
N LYS A 98 9.28 32.02 41.77
CA LYS A 98 8.19 32.75 41.08
C LYS A 98 8.39 32.94 39.57
N ASN A 99 9.45 32.39 38.97
CA ASN A 99 9.86 32.78 37.60
C ASN A 99 10.18 31.61 36.63
N THR A 100 9.73 30.37 36.88
CA THR A 100 10.13 29.21 36.03
C THR A 100 8.97 28.46 35.35
N ASN A 101 7.72 28.94 35.46
CA ASN A 101 6.54 28.20 34.98
C ASN A 101 5.87 28.83 33.74
N GLU A 102 6.56 29.71 33.03
CA GLU A 102 6.05 30.39 31.84
C GLU A 102 6.78 29.83 30.61
N SER A 103 6.06 29.05 29.78
CA SER A 103 6.56 28.52 28.50
C SER A 103 5.79 29.15 27.35
N ILE A 104 6.48 29.43 26.25
CA ILE A 104 5.85 29.95 25.03
C ILE A 104 5.57 28.76 24.10
N SER A 105 4.33 28.62 23.62
CA SER A 105 3.99 27.60 22.62
C SER A 105 3.78 28.18 21.23
N PHE A 106 4.31 27.49 20.21
CA PHE A 106 4.01 27.76 18.81
C PHE A 106 3.45 26.52 18.13
N LEU A 107 2.66 26.75 17.08
CA LEU A 107 2.31 25.74 16.08
C LEU A 107 3.14 26.00 14.82
N PHE A 108 3.86 25.00 14.34
CA PHE A 108 4.58 25.06 13.07
C PHE A 108 3.66 24.54 11.97
N LEU A 109 3.17 25.45 11.13
CA LEU A 109 2.12 25.19 10.15
C LEU A 109 2.51 25.74 8.77
N ALA A 110 2.01 25.10 7.72
CA ALA A 110 1.99 25.67 6.38
C ALA A 110 1.10 26.93 6.38
N LYS A 111 1.73 28.06 6.07
CA LYS A 111 1.11 29.38 5.96
C LYS A 111 0.75 29.71 4.50
N PHE A 112 1.55 29.23 3.56
CA PHE A 112 1.37 29.43 2.13
C PHE A 112 1.28 28.07 1.44
N PHE A 113 0.40 27.96 0.46
CA PHE A 113 0.15 26.72 -0.27
C PHE A 113 0.82 26.76 -1.66
N PRO A 114 1.22 25.60 -2.21
CA PRO A 114 1.64 25.51 -3.61
C PRO A 114 0.48 25.83 -4.56
N GLU A 115 0.79 26.30 -5.77
CA GLU A 115 -0.12 26.36 -6.91
C GLU A 115 -0.38 24.95 -7.47
N ASP A 116 0.65 24.11 -7.52
CA ASP A 116 0.54 22.68 -7.83
C ASP A 116 1.42 21.83 -6.89
N VAL A 117 0.78 20.98 -6.10
CA VAL A 117 1.44 20.06 -5.16
C VAL A 117 2.46 19.16 -5.86
N ALA A 118 2.13 18.61 -7.02
CA ALA A 118 2.93 17.59 -7.69
C ALA A 118 4.22 18.17 -8.28
N GLN A 119 4.22 19.45 -8.65
CA GLN A 119 5.35 20.14 -9.28
C GLN A 119 6.23 20.89 -8.27
N GLU A 120 5.63 21.39 -7.18
CA GLU A 120 6.32 22.28 -6.25
C GLU A 120 6.93 21.58 -5.03
N LEU A 121 6.23 20.60 -4.44
CA LEU A 121 6.69 19.99 -3.19
C LEU A 121 7.78 18.95 -3.48
N ILE A 122 8.95 19.13 -2.86
CA ILE A 122 10.15 18.35 -3.19
C ILE A 122 10.47 17.30 -2.13
N GLN A 123 10.50 17.69 -0.85
CA GLN A 123 10.92 16.81 0.23
C GLN A 123 9.75 16.03 0.84
N GLU A 124 10.01 14.79 1.24
CA GLU A 124 9.05 13.91 1.92
C GLU A 124 8.50 14.54 3.21
N VAL A 125 9.36 15.20 4.00
CA VAL A 125 8.92 15.92 5.22
C VAL A 125 7.94 17.05 4.90
N THR A 126 8.13 17.74 3.78
CA THR A 126 7.24 18.82 3.35
C THR A 126 5.89 18.26 2.95
N HIS A 127 5.88 17.21 2.09
CA HIS A 127 4.66 16.48 1.72
C HIS A 127 3.91 15.99 2.96
N HIS A 128 4.62 15.36 3.89
CA HIS A 128 4.01 14.81 5.10
C HIS A 128 3.31 15.85 5.97
N LEU A 129 3.96 16.99 6.21
CA LEU A 129 3.38 18.06 7.02
C LEU A 129 2.18 18.72 6.31
N PHE A 130 2.23 18.92 4.99
CA PHE A 130 1.09 19.38 4.22
C PHE A 130 -0.07 18.38 4.26
N PHE A 131 0.21 17.09 4.06
CA PHE A 131 -0.79 16.01 4.12
C PHE A 131 -1.51 16.02 5.46
N LEU A 132 -0.78 16.03 6.57
CA LEU A 132 -1.40 16.04 7.90
C LEU A 132 -2.24 17.29 8.15
N GLN A 133 -1.74 18.47 7.76
CA GLN A 133 -2.45 19.73 7.97
C GLN A 133 -3.74 19.78 7.13
N VAL A 134 -3.68 19.41 5.85
CA VAL A 134 -4.84 19.39 4.96
C VAL A 134 -5.86 18.35 5.41
N LYS A 135 -5.40 17.14 5.79
CA LYS A 135 -6.26 16.10 6.36
C LYS A 135 -6.98 16.60 7.61
N GLN A 136 -6.27 17.28 8.52
CA GLN A 136 -6.90 17.84 9.71
C GLN A 136 -7.94 18.93 9.36
N SER A 137 -7.64 19.82 8.40
CA SER A 137 -8.58 20.84 7.95
C SER A 137 -9.84 20.25 7.30
N ILE A 138 -9.73 19.13 6.57
CA ILE A 138 -10.89 18.42 6.01
C ILE A 138 -11.72 17.78 7.13
N LEU A 139 -11.08 17.08 8.07
CA LEU A 139 -11.77 16.42 9.19
C LEU A 139 -12.48 17.41 10.12
N ASN A 140 -11.85 18.57 10.36
CA ASN A 140 -12.43 19.67 11.14
C ASN A 140 -13.51 20.44 10.37
N GLN A 141 -13.75 20.14 9.09
CA GLN A 141 -14.68 20.84 8.20
C GLN A 141 -14.30 22.31 7.94
N ASP A 142 -13.02 22.67 8.11
CA ASP A 142 -12.48 23.95 7.66
C ASP A 142 -12.39 24.01 6.12
N ILE A 143 -12.19 22.85 5.49
CA ILE A 143 -12.27 22.64 4.05
C ILE A 143 -13.48 21.74 3.78
N HIS A 144 -14.46 22.26 3.04
CA HIS A 144 -15.58 21.45 2.58
C HIS A 144 -15.08 20.34 1.65
N CYS A 145 -15.50 19.11 1.92
CA CYS A 145 -15.16 17.94 1.13
C CYS A 145 -16.42 17.07 0.94
N PRO A 146 -16.83 16.78 -0.31
CA PRO A 146 -17.99 15.94 -0.56
C PRO A 146 -17.71 14.48 -0.14
N ALA A 147 -18.77 13.69 0.04
CA ALA A 147 -18.70 12.37 0.66
C ALA A 147 -17.87 11.38 -0.15
N GLU A 148 -18.08 11.32 -1.47
CA GLU A 148 -17.37 10.46 -2.39
C GLU A 148 -15.86 10.74 -2.40
N VAL A 149 -15.47 12.01 -2.34
CA VAL A 149 -14.06 12.41 -2.25
C VAL A 149 -13.51 12.12 -0.86
N SER A 150 -14.28 12.33 0.21
CA SER A 150 -13.88 12.02 1.58
C SER A 150 -13.56 10.53 1.77
N VAL A 151 -14.35 9.63 1.17
CA VAL A 151 -14.09 8.17 1.19
C VAL A 151 -12.79 7.84 0.45
N LEU A 152 -12.58 8.42 -0.73
CA LEU A 152 -11.35 8.22 -1.49
C LEU A 152 -10.13 8.74 -0.72
N LEU A 153 -10.20 9.94 -0.14
CA LEU A 153 -9.15 10.52 0.68
C LEU A 153 -8.87 9.66 1.93
N ALA A 154 -9.91 9.13 2.57
CA ALA A 154 -9.76 8.20 3.70
C ALA A 154 -9.00 6.92 3.28
N SER A 155 -9.24 6.40 2.08
CA SER A 155 -8.51 5.23 1.55
C SER A 155 -7.01 5.48 1.37
N TYR A 156 -6.63 6.68 0.89
CA TYR A 156 -5.22 7.08 0.84
C TYR A 156 -4.62 7.30 2.23
N ALA A 157 -5.39 7.87 3.16
CA ALA A 157 -4.93 8.08 4.53
C ALA A 157 -4.66 6.76 5.26
N VAL A 158 -5.47 5.72 5.05
CA VAL A 158 -5.20 4.39 5.63
C VAL A 158 -4.01 3.70 4.95
N GLN A 159 -3.83 3.85 3.62
CA GLN A 159 -2.63 3.36 2.93
C GLN A 159 -1.36 4.05 3.46
N ALA A 160 -1.39 5.36 3.68
CA ALA A 160 -0.28 6.11 4.25
C ALA A 160 0.06 5.66 5.69
N LYS A 161 -0.96 5.39 6.51
CA LYS A 161 -0.79 5.02 7.93
C LYS A 161 -0.40 3.54 8.13
N TYR A 162 -0.98 2.63 7.35
CA TYR A 162 -0.88 1.18 7.59
C TYR A 162 -0.16 0.41 6.47
N GLY A 163 0.11 1.01 5.32
CA GLY A 163 0.66 0.32 4.14
C GLY A 163 -0.40 -0.54 3.43
N ASP A 164 0.03 -1.54 2.66
CA ASP A 164 -0.85 -2.40 1.86
C ASP A 164 -1.94 -3.10 2.68
N PHE A 165 -3.14 -3.21 2.10
CA PHE A 165 -4.27 -3.89 2.71
C PHE A 165 -3.95 -5.34 3.13
N ASN A 166 -4.32 -5.67 4.37
CA ASN A 166 -4.19 -7.00 4.95
C ASN A 166 -5.50 -7.39 5.65
N GLU A 167 -6.21 -8.37 5.09
CA GLU A 167 -7.57 -8.77 5.49
C GLU A 167 -7.68 -9.17 6.98
N PRO A 168 -6.79 -10.02 7.54
CA PRO A 168 -6.70 -10.26 8.99
C PRO A 168 -6.55 -8.99 9.85
N PHE A 169 -5.78 -8.00 9.39
CA PHE A 169 -5.57 -6.75 10.13
C PHE A 169 -6.81 -5.86 10.09
N TYR A 170 -7.47 -5.81 8.93
CA TYR A 170 -8.69 -5.06 8.71
C TYR A 170 -9.86 -5.59 9.55
N ASN A 171 -10.05 -6.91 9.58
CA ASN A 171 -11.14 -7.57 10.31
C ASN A 171 -11.05 -7.43 11.85
N MET A 172 -9.93 -6.94 12.38
CA MET A 172 -9.80 -6.57 13.80
C MET A 172 -10.48 -5.23 14.15
N GLY A 173 -11.08 -4.52 13.19
CA GLY A 173 -11.82 -3.27 13.46
C GLY A 173 -10.94 -2.09 13.86
N LYS A 174 -9.66 -2.09 13.48
CA LYS A 174 -8.68 -1.03 13.84
C LYS A 174 -8.80 0.25 12.99
N ILE A 175 -9.72 0.29 12.04
CA ILE A 175 -9.98 1.47 11.20
C ILE A 175 -11.13 2.24 11.84
N ASP A 176 -10.79 3.30 12.56
CA ASP A 176 -11.78 4.21 13.11
C ASP A 176 -12.27 5.19 12.03
N VAL A 177 -13.53 5.08 11.62
CA VAL A 177 -14.11 5.96 10.61
C VAL A 177 -14.29 7.39 11.11
N GLU A 178 -14.41 7.59 12.43
CA GLU A 178 -14.55 8.92 13.04
C GLU A 178 -13.23 9.71 12.96
N GLU A 179 -12.08 9.02 12.89
CA GLU A 179 -10.77 9.65 12.64
C GLU A 179 -10.48 9.90 11.14
N LEU A 180 -11.30 9.34 10.24
CA LEU A 180 -11.03 9.28 8.80
C LEU A 180 -12.01 10.09 7.95
N LEU A 181 -13.25 10.25 8.40
CA LEU A 181 -14.30 10.99 7.68
C LEU A 181 -14.77 12.21 8.49
N PRO A 182 -15.08 13.33 7.83
CA PRO A 182 -15.65 14.49 8.51
C PRO A 182 -16.99 14.12 9.17
N GLN A 183 -17.25 14.65 10.37
CA GLN A 183 -18.50 14.38 11.09
C GLN A 183 -19.76 14.71 10.26
N GLY A 184 -19.74 15.81 9.49
CA GLY A 184 -20.85 16.18 8.60
C GLY A 184 -21.13 15.11 7.52
N VAL A 185 -20.10 14.40 7.04
CA VAL A 185 -20.25 13.29 6.09
C VAL A 185 -20.87 12.07 6.76
N LEU A 186 -20.44 11.74 7.97
CA LEU A 186 -21.01 10.62 8.72
C LEU A 186 -22.48 10.85 9.05
N GLU A 187 -22.85 12.09 9.40
CA GLU A 187 -24.21 12.42 9.81
C GLU A 187 -25.20 12.45 8.63
N GLN A 188 -24.79 12.91 7.45
CA GLN A 188 -25.68 13.12 6.30
C GLN A 188 -26.14 11.82 5.60
N TYR A 189 -25.61 10.65 5.95
CA TYR A 189 -26.04 9.35 5.39
C TYR A 189 -26.52 8.39 6.48
N GLN A 190 -27.53 7.58 6.17
CA GLN A 190 -28.00 6.48 7.01
C GLN A 190 -27.10 5.24 6.84
N MET A 191 -25.83 5.39 7.18
CA MET A 191 -24.81 4.34 7.06
C MET A 191 -24.24 4.00 8.43
N THR A 192 -24.00 2.71 8.66
CA THR A 192 -23.27 2.27 9.87
C THR A 192 -21.76 2.49 9.68
N PRO A 193 -20.98 2.56 10.78
CA PRO A 193 -19.52 2.58 10.68
C PRO A 193 -18.95 1.46 9.81
N GLN A 194 -19.52 0.25 9.89
CA GLN A 194 -19.11 -0.89 9.07
C GLN A 194 -19.34 -0.64 7.58
N MET A 195 -20.50 -0.06 7.20
CA MET A 195 -20.76 0.26 5.80
C MET A 195 -19.78 1.28 5.25
N TRP A 196 -19.39 2.29 6.04
CA TRP A 196 -18.36 3.25 5.65
C TRP A 196 -16.99 2.59 5.49
N GLN A 197 -16.61 1.74 6.45
CA GLN A 197 -15.39 0.94 6.36
C GLN A 197 -15.37 0.14 5.04
N ASP A 198 -16.46 -0.56 4.71
CA ASP A 198 -16.55 -1.36 3.49
C ASP A 198 -16.39 -0.52 2.22
N LYS A 199 -16.88 0.73 2.21
CA LYS A 199 -16.63 1.68 1.10
C LYS A 199 -15.18 2.12 1.01
N ILE A 200 -14.54 2.39 2.14
CA ILE A 200 -13.11 2.74 2.19
C ILE A 200 -12.26 1.54 1.75
N ARG A 201 -12.64 0.31 2.12
CA ARG A 201 -11.91 -0.92 1.80
C ARG A 201 -11.71 -1.12 0.30
N ILE A 202 -12.76 -0.94 -0.49
CA ILE A 202 -12.73 -1.15 -1.95
C ILE A 202 -11.58 -0.35 -2.57
N TRP A 203 -11.47 0.92 -2.22
CA TRP A 203 -10.39 1.78 -2.69
C TRP A 203 -9.04 1.46 -2.05
N TYR A 204 -9.02 1.06 -0.78
CA TYR A 204 -7.80 0.69 -0.07
C TYR A 204 -7.12 -0.56 -0.67
N GLU A 205 -7.90 -1.53 -1.12
CA GLU A 205 -7.40 -2.72 -1.83
C GLU A 205 -6.72 -2.36 -3.16
N ASP A 206 -7.26 -1.36 -3.87
CA ASP A 206 -6.71 -0.87 -5.15
C ASP A 206 -5.36 -0.15 -4.98
N HIS A 207 -5.06 0.38 -3.79
CA HIS A 207 -3.79 1.05 -3.49
C HIS A 207 -2.63 0.10 -3.20
N LYS A 208 -2.82 -1.21 -3.39
CA LYS A 208 -1.78 -2.22 -3.12
C LYS A 208 -0.50 -1.91 -3.90
N GLY A 209 0.60 -1.83 -3.16
CA GLY A 209 1.90 -1.46 -3.69
C GLY A 209 2.12 0.04 -3.77
N MET A 210 1.25 0.88 -3.24
CA MET A 210 1.53 2.31 -3.09
C MET A 210 2.38 2.54 -1.83
N THR A 211 3.46 3.30 -1.95
CA THR A 211 4.25 3.71 -0.76
C THR A 211 3.49 4.76 0.05
N ARG A 212 3.91 4.96 1.30
CA ARG A 212 3.36 6.04 2.15
C ARG A 212 3.48 7.40 1.46
N ASP A 213 4.65 7.73 0.93
CA ASP A 213 4.89 9.04 0.30
C ASP A 213 4.03 9.23 -0.95
N GLU A 214 3.84 8.17 -1.76
CA GLU A 214 2.94 8.20 -2.91
C GLU A 214 1.49 8.40 -2.48
N ALA A 215 1.03 7.72 -1.42
CA ALA A 215 -0.33 7.87 -0.90
C ALA A 215 -0.59 9.28 -0.34
N GLU A 216 0.37 9.85 0.40
CA GLU A 216 0.29 11.23 0.89
C GLU A 216 0.29 12.24 -0.28
N THR A 217 1.07 11.99 -1.32
CA THR A 217 1.10 12.83 -2.53
C THR A 217 -0.24 12.78 -3.29
N GLU A 218 -0.79 11.59 -3.54
CA GLU A 218 -2.08 11.44 -4.23
C GLU A 218 -3.23 12.05 -3.42
N TYR A 219 -3.22 11.90 -2.08
CA TYR A 219 -4.16 12.60 -1.19
C TYR A 219 -4.16 14.11 -1.45
N LEU A 220 -2.97 14.72 -1.47
CA LEU A 220 -2.83 16.16 -1.68
C LEU A 220 -3.21 16.60 -3.11
N LYS A 221 -2.90 15.78 -4.12
CA LYS A 221 -3.29 16.03 -5.53
C LYS A 221 -4.80 16.05 -5.73
N ILE A 222 -5.54 15.27 -4.96
CA ILE A 222 -7.01 15.29 -4.97
C ILE A 222 -7.51 16.47 -4.13
N ALA A 223 -6.96 16.67 -2.94
CA ALA A 223 -7.41 17.72 -2.02
C ALA A 223 -7.19 19.13 -2.58
N GLN A 224 -6.15 19.36 -3.41
CA GLN A 224 -5.91 20.68 -4.02
C GLN A 224 -7.04 21.15 -4.94
N ASP A 225 -7.85 20.24 -5.46
CA ASP A 225 -8.97 20.56 -6.35
C ASP A 225 -10.24 20.98 -5.58
N LEU A 226 -10.28 20.79 -4.26
CA LEU A 226 -11.37 21.27 -3.42
C LEU A 226 -11.42 22.81 -3.42
N GLU A 227 -12.63 23.37 -3.48
CA GLU A 227 -12.87 24.81 -3.67
C GLU A 227 -12.28 25.67 -2.54
N MET A 228 -12.33 25.15 -1.31
CA MET A 228 -11.82 25.85 -0.11
C MET A 228 -10.34 25.57 0.17
N TYR A 229 -9.69 24.68 -0.59
CA TYR A 229 -8.28 24.36 -0.38
C TYR A 229 -7.37 25.56 -0.61
N GLY A 230 -6.51 25.84 0.36
CA GLY A 230 -5.51 26.91 0.30
C GLY A 230 -6.09 28.33 0.34
N VAL A 231 -7.36 28.49 0.75
CA VAL A 231 -8.05 29.79 0.81
C VAL A 231 -8.08 30.33 2.23
N ASN A 232 -7.51 31.51 2.45
CA ASN A 232 -7.65 32.23 3.71
C ASN A 232 -8.82 33.21 3.63
N TYR A 233 -9.92 32.92 4.36
CA TYR A 233 -11.14 33.72 4.33
C TYR A 233 -11.15 34.85 5.37
N PHE A 234 -11.47 36.06 4.93
CA PHE A 234 -11.62 37.25 5.76
C PHE A 234 -12.96 37.91 5.53
N LEU A 235 -13.69 38.22 6.60
CA LEU A 235 -14.93 38.97 6.50
C LEU A 235 -14.61 40.44 6.21
N ILE A 236 -15.14 40.94 5.10
CA ILE A 236 -14.96 42.31 4.61
C ILE A 236 -16.31 42.94 4.28
N SER A 237 -16.31 44.25 4.05
CA SER A 237 -17.45 44.98 3.50
C SER A 237 -17.06 45.91 2.37
N ASN A 238 -17.98 46.16 1.44
CA ASN A 238 -17.83 47.14 0.37
C ASN A 238 -18.33 48.53 0.81
N LYS A 239 -18.43 49.49 -0.12
CA LYS A 239 -18.94 50.84 0.19
C LYS A 239 -20.40 50.86 0.63
N LYS A 240 -21.20 49.89 0.20
CA LYS A 240 -22.62 49.75 0.54
C LYS A 240 -22.82 49.00 1.86
N GLU A 241 -21.73 48.65 2.55
CA GLU A 241 -21.74 47.86 3.77
C GLU A 241 -22.28 46.43 3.59
N SER A 242 -22.30 45.92 2.35
CA SER A 242 -22.59 44.50 2.08
C SER A 242 -21.50 43.63 2.70
N GLU A 243 -21.86 42.64 3.51
CA GLU A 243 -20.92 41.67 4.06
C GLU A 243 -20.48 40.67 2.99
N LEU A 244 -19.17 40.52 2.80
CA LEU A 244 -18.57 39.65 1.79
C LEU A 244 -17.37 38.91 2.38
N TRP A 245 -16.93 37.84 1.73
CA TRP A 245 -15.65 37.19 2.07
C TRP A 245 -14.57 37.56 1.06
N LEU A 246 -13.41 37.93 1.57
CA LEU A 246 -12.15 37.95 0.82
C LEU A 246 -11.44 36.61 1.02
N GLY A 247 -11.12 35.90 -0.05
CA GLY A 247 -10.23 34.76 -0.05
C GLY A 247 -8.84 35.15 -0.57
N VAL A 248 -7.81 34.99 0.25
CA VAL A 248 -6.41 35.14 -0.17
C VAL A 248 -5.84 33.76 -0.48
N THR A 249 -5.35 33.57 -1.72
CA THR A 249 -4.88 32.28 -2.24
C THR A 249 -3.50 32.40 -2.90
N ALA A 250 -2.88 31.26 -3.25
CA ALA A 250 -1.65 31.24 -4.03
C ALA A 250 -1.81 31.85 -5.45
N LEU A 251 -3.02 31.79 -6.02
CA LEU A 251 -3.33 32.26 -7.37
C LEU A 251 -3.72 33.75 -7.43
N GLY A 252 -4.32 34.27 -6.37
CA GLY A 252 -4.82 35.64 -6.33
C GLY A 252 -5.79 35.92 -5.19
N LEU A 253 -6.61 36.95 -5.39
CA LEU A 253 -7.64 37.40 -4.47
C LEU A 253 -9.03 37.09 -5.01
N ASN A 254 -9.85 36.46 -4.19
CA ASN A 254 -11.21 36.05 -4.53
C ASN A 254 -12.23 36.79 -3.66
N ILE A 255 -13.36 37.20 -4.23
CA ILE A 255 -14.49 37.76 -3.49
C ILE A 255 -15.66 36.81 -3.56
N TYR A 256 -16.25 36.53 -2.40
CA TYR A 256 -17.40 35.66 -2.25
C TYR A 256 -18.56 36.37 -1.55
N GLU A 257 -19.77 35.93 -1.87
CA GLU A 257 -20.97 36.29 -1.10
C GLU A 257 -20.92 35.66 0.30
N LYS A 258 -21.62 36.27 1.26
CA LYS A 258 -21.55 35.87 2.67
C LYS A 258 -21.94 34.41 2.89
N GLU A 259 -22.93 33.92 2.14
CA GLU A 259 -23.53 32.60 2.26
C GLU A 259 -22.80 31.52 1.45
N ASN A 260 -21.89 31.89 0.54
CA ASN A 260 -21.26 30.96 -0.39
C ASN A 260 -19.73 31.10 -0.39
N LYS A 261 -19.03 30.23 0.34
CA LYS A 261 -17.56 30.18 0.36
C LYS A 261 -16.93 29.29 -0.72
N LEU A 262 -17.74 28.54 -1.47
CA LEU A 262 -17.24 27.60 -2.49
C LEU A 262 -17.00 28.32 -3.82
N SER A 263 -17.97 29.14 -4.25
CA SER A 263 -17.94 29.78 -5.57
C SER A 263 -17.61 31.27 -5.44
N PRO A 264 -16.39 31.71 -5.82
CA PRO A 264 -16.12 33.14 -5.90
C PRO A 264 -16.99 33.80 -6.96
N ARG A 265 -17.28 35.08 -6.77
CA ARG A 265 -17.96 35.96 -7.72
C ARG A 265 -16.99 36.80 -8.54
N ILE A 266 -15.84 37.13 -7.94
CA ILE A 266 -14.80 37.98 -8.54
C ILE A 266 -13.45 37.39 -8.17
N THR A 267 -12.54 37.37 -9.13
CA THR A 267 -11.15 36.96 -8.92
C THR A 267 -10.23 38.04 -9.46
N PHE A 268 -9.18 38.40 -8.73
CA PHE A 268 -8.07 39.26 -9.17
C PHE A 268 -6.78 38.45 -9.12
N SER A 269 -6.12 38.28 -10.27
CA SER A 269 -4.83 37.59 -10.33
C SER A 269 -3.74 38.44 -9.69
N TRP A 270 -2.73 37.81 -9.10
CA TRP A 270 -1.56 38.53 -8.58
C TRP A 270 -0.85 39.36 -9.66
N SER A 271 -0.90 38.93 -10.94
CA SER A 271 -0.33 39.68 -12.06
C SER A 271 -1.02 41.02 -12.34
N GLU A 272 -2.24 41.22 -11.86
CA GLU A 272 -3.02 42.45 -12.04
C GLU A 272 -2.76 43.48 -10.94
N ILE A 273 -2.10 43.09 -9.84
CA ILE A 273 -1.97 43.89 -8.63
C ILE A 273 -0.60 44.54 -8.57
N ARG A 274 -0.57 45.88 -8.46
CA ARG A 274 0.67 46.66 -8.40
C ARG A 274 1.04 47.06 -6.98
N ASN A 275 0.06 47.38 -6.16
CA ASN A 275 0.29 47.87 -4.81
C ASN A 275 -0.86 47.45 -3.91
N ILE A 276 -0.51 47.13 -2.68
CA ILE A 276 -1.45 46.88 -1.60
C ILE A 276 -1.08 47.73 -0.40
N SER A 277 -2.06 48.39 0.18
CA SER A 277 -1.89 49.21 1.38
C SER A 277 -3.16 49.21 2.22
N TYR A 278 -3.07 49.65 3.47
CA TYR A 278 -4.26 49.89 4.28
C TYR A 278 -4.11 51.13 5.16
N GLU A 279 -5.24 51.74 5.48
CA GLU A 279 -5.38 52.87 6.40
C GLU A 279 -6.50 52.54 7.38
N ASP A 280 -6.13 52.29 8.65
CA ASP A 280 -7.04 51.83 9.70
C ASP A 280 -7.87 50.60 9.25
N LYS A 281 -9.17 50.80 8.96
CA LYS A 281 -10.09 49.75 8.51
C LYS A 281 -10.18 49.61 7.00
N LYS A 282 -9.73 50.62 6.23
CA LYS A 282 -9.83 50.65 4.77
C LYS A 282 -8.60 49.99 4.14
N PHE A 283 -8.82 48.98 3.32
CA PHE A 283 -7.78 48.28 2.57
C PHE A 283 -7.85 48.69 1.10
N ILE A 284 -6.70 49.03 0.51
CA ILE A 284 -6.60 49.63 -0.82
C ILE A 284 -5.69 48.77 -1.69
N ILE A 285 -6.19 48.39 -2.85
CA ILE A 285 -5.49 47.61 -3.87
C ILE A 285 -5.45 48.45 -5.14
N ARG A 286 -4.24 48.73 -5.63
CA ARG A 286 -4.03 49.41 -6.90
C ARG A 286 -3.58 48.41 -7.94
N HIS A 287 -4.19 48.46 -9.11
CA HIS A 287 -3.85 47.57 -10.20
C HIS A 287 -2.70 48.12 -11.04
N VAL A 288 -2.11 47.27 -11.86
CA VAL A 288 -1.03 47.62 -12.79
C VAL A 288 -1.50 48.63 -13.84
N GLU A 289 -2.74 48.50 -14.30
CA GLU A 289 -3.35 49.41 -15.27
C GLU A 289 -3.51 50.83 -14.71
N LYS A 290 -2.77 51.81 -15.26
CA LYS A 290 -2.74 53.21 -14.78
C LYS A 290 -4.11 53.92 -14.78
N ASN A 291 -5.06 53.48 -15.60
CA ASN A 291 -6.40 54.07 -15.73
C ASN A 291 -7.51 53.28 -14.99
N SER A 292 -7.14 52.24 -14.25
CA SER A 292 -8.08 51.46 -13.46
C SER A 292 -8.38 52.15 -12.12
N SER A 293 -9.65 52.13 -11.70
CA SER A 293 -10.02 52.59 -10.37
C SER A 293 -9.38 51.69 -9.32
N SER A 294 -8.83 52.27 -8.24
CA SER A 294 -8.35 51.47 -7.11
C SER A 294 -9.50 50.68 -6.50
N PHE A 295 -9.28 49.38 -6.29
CA PHE A 295 -10.17 48.50 -5.55
C PHE A 295 -9.97 48.74 -4.06
N PHE A 296 -11.04 48.83 -3.28
CA PHE A 296 -10.92 48.91 -1.84
C PHE A 296 -12.10 48.29 -1.12
N PHE A 297 -11.83 47.80 0.08
CA PHE A 297 -12.83 47.23 0.97
C PHE A 297 -12.53 47.66 2.41
N TYR A 298 -13.45 47.36 3.31
CA TYR A 298 -13.31 47.62 4.73
C TYR A 298 -13.27 46.32 5.51
N SER A 299 -12.50 46.29 6.60
CA SER A 299 -12.52 45.20 7.56
C SER A 299 -12.99 45.68 8.92
N SER A 300 -13.40 44.73 9.77
CA SER A 300 -13.90 45.06 11.11
C SER A 300 -12.83 45.67 12.03
N LYS A 301 -11.55 45.32 11.83
CA LYS A 301 -10.43 45.66 12.71
C LYS A 301 -9.15 45.91 11.91
N SER A 302 -8.41 46.96 12.24
CA SER A 302 -7.10 47.27 11.61
C SER A 302 -6.07 46.13 11.73
N ARG A 303 -6.09 45.36 12.84
CA ARG A 303 -5.23 44.18 12.99
C ARG A 303 -5.50 43.11 11.92
N LEU A 304 -6.74 42.98 11.46
CA LEU A 304 -7.08 42.04 10.38
C LEU A 304 -6.44 42.47 9.06
N ASN A 305 -6.46 43.77 8.76
CA ASN A 305 -5.79 44.33 7.58
C ASN A 305 -4.29 44.06 7.59
N LYS A 306 -3.64 44.13 8.76
CA LYS A 306 -2.23 43.75 8.89
C LYS A 306 -1.97 42.28 8.51
N LEU A 307 -2.81 41.37 9.01
CA LEU A 307 -2.72 39.94 8.66
C LEU A 307 -2.99 39.69 7.17
N ILE A 308 -4.02 40.34 6.61
CA ILE A 308 -4.33 40.26 5.18
C ILE A 308 -3.14 40.75 4.37
N LEU A 309 -2.56 41.91 4.71
CA LEU A 309 -1.39 42.46 4.03
C LEU A 309 -0.21 41.48 4.06
N ASP A 310 0.10 40.91 5.23
CA ASP A 310 1.19 39.93 5.39
C ASP A 310 0.99 38.66 4.53
N LEU A 311 -0.26 38.22 4.36
CA LEU A 311 -0.59 37.07 3.52
C LEU A 311 -0.56 37.43 2.04
N CYS A 312 -1.04 38.61 1.65
CA CYS A 312 -0.96 39.08 0.28
C CYS A 312 0.48 39.23 -0.19
N ILE A 313 1.35 39.84 0.63
CA ILE A 313 2.78 40.00 0.30
C ILE A 313 3.43 38.63 0.11
N GLY A 314 3.26 37.71 1.05
CA GLY A 314 3.90 36.39 0.94
C GLY A 314 3.39 35.53 -0.21
N ASN A 315 2.07 35.56 -0.51
CA ASN A 315 1.53 34.84 -1.67
C ASN A 315 2.00 35.47 -2.98
N HIS A 316 2.00 36.80 -3.09
CA HIS A 316 2.52 37.49 -4.27
C HIS A 316 4.02 37.22 -4.49
N ASP A 317 4.84 37.23 -3.44
CA ASP A 317 6.28 36.94 -3.54
C ASP A 317 6.53 35.52 -4.06
N LEU A 318 5.77 34.53 -3.57
CA LEU A 318 5.84 33.15 -4.04
C LEU A 318 5.33 33.01 -5.48
N PHE A 319 4.23 33.67 -5.80
CA PHE A 319 3.69 33.73 -7.15
C PHE A 319 4.75 34.24 -8.14
N MET A 320 5.39 35.37 -7.85
CA MET A 320 6.46 35.93 -8.68
C MET A 320 7.71 35.03 -8.74
N ARG A 321 8.00 34.28 -7.67
CA ARG A 321 9.10 33.32 -7.66
C ARG A 321 8.85 32.14 -8.60
N ARG A 322 7.62 31.63 -8.69
CA ARG A 322 7.24 30.50 -9.58
C ARG A 322 7.34 30.85 -11.05
N ARG A 323 7.16 32.12 -11.40
CA ARG A 323 7.29 32.63 -12.78
C ARG A 323 8.72 33.00 -13.17
N LYS A 324 9.68 32.76 -12.29
CA LYS A 324 11.11 32.92 -12.57
C LYS A 324 11.75 31.54 -12.65
N PRO A 325 12.83 31.38 -13.43
CA PRO A 325 13.59 30.14 -13.42
C PRO A 325 14.01 29.75 -12.01
N ASP A 326 13.95 28.45 -11.72
CA ASP A 326 14.38 27.90 -10.43
C ASP A 326 15.80 28.35 -10.09
N SER A 327 16.01 28.79 -8.85
CA SER A 327 17.35 29.03 -8.32
C SER A 327 18.22 27.77 -8.37
N ILE A 328 19.54 27.90 -8.51
CA ILE A 328 20.48 26.77 -8.54
C ILE A 328 20.27 25.81 -7.37
N GLU A 329 20.04 26.34 -6.15
CA GLU A 329 19.76 25.50 -4.97
C GLU A 329 18.49 24.68 -5.13
N LEU A 330 17.42 25.29 -5.64
CA LEU A 330 16.14 24.62 -5.89
C LEU A 330 16.26 23.55 -6.99
N GLN A 331 17.00 23.84 -8.05
CA GLN A 331 17.30 22.86 -9.10
C GLN A 331 18.08 21.66 -8.53
N GLN A 332 19.11 21.91 -7.71
CA GLN A 332 19.85 20.85 -7.03
C GLN A 332 18.95 20.01 -6.12
N MET A 333 18.05 20.65 -5.36
CA MET A 333 17.07 19.94 -4.53
C MET A 333 16.16 19.05 -5.37
N LYS A 334 15.59 19.55 -6.47
CA LYS A 334 14.73 18.77 -7.38
C LYS A 334 15.48 17.60 -8.01
N THR A 335 16.71 17.82 -8.50
CA THR A 335 17.53 16.76 -9.09
C THR A 335 17.87 15.69 -8.06
N GLN A 336 18.29 16.08 -6.85
CA GLN A 336 18.61 15.15 -5.77
C GLN A 336 17.37 14.32 -5.36
N ALA A 337 16.21 14.96 -5.20
CA ALA A 337 14.97 14.26 -4.87
C ALA A 337 14.55 13.29 -5.97
N LYS A 338 14.70 13.68 -7.25
CA LYS A 338 14.41 12.81 -8.40
C LYS A 338 15.35 11.60 -8.47
N GLU A 339 16.65 11.81 -8.28
CA GLU A 339 17.65 10.73 -8.24
C GLU A 339 17.38 9.76 -7.09
N GLU A 340 17.04 10.28 -5.91
CA GLU A 340 16.70 9.47 -4.75
C GLU A 340 15.40 8.66 -4.97
N LYS A 341 14.37 9.27 -5.56
CA LYS A 341 13.12 8.58 -5.92
C LYS A 341 13.39 7.45 -6.93
N ILE A 342 14.16 7.72 -7.99
CA ILE A 342 14.52 6.71 -9.00
C ILE A 342 15.33 5.57 -8.36
N ARG A 343 16.29 5.89 -7.48
CA ARG A 343 17.09 4.89 -6.77
C ARG A 343 16.20 3.97 -5.93
N ARG A 344 15.29 4.54 -5.13
CA ARG A 344 14.34 3.79 -4.29
C ARG A 344 13.42 2.92 -5.14
N GLN A 345 12.93 3.44 -6.27
CA GLN A 345 12.11 2.66 -7.20
C GLN A 345 12.88 1.48 -7.80
N LEU A 346 14.13 1.68 -8.22
CA LEU A 346 14.96 0.60 -8.76
C LEU A 346 15.25 -0.50 -7.72
N GLU A 347 15.59 -0.10 -6.49
CA GLU A 347 15.79 -1.03 -5.37
C GLU A 347 14.53 -1.84 -5.08
N ARG A 348 13.36 -1.17 -5.09
CA ARG A 348 12.06 -1.80 -4.90
C ARG A 348 11.71 -2.77 -6.02
N SER A 349 11.87 -2.38 -7.29
CA SER A 349 11.61 -3.25 -8.44
C SER A 349 12.52 -4.47 -8.41
N LYS A 350 13.79 -4.30 -7.99
CA LYS A 350 14.71 -5.43 -7.79
C LYS A 350 14.24 -6.37 -6.68
N PHE A 351 13.83 -5.83 -5.54
CA PHE A 351 13.32 -6.61 -4.43
C PHE A 351 12.05 -7.39 -4.79
N LEU A 352 11.09 -6.75 -5.48
CA LEU A 352 9.85 -7.40 -5.93
C LEU A 352 10.15 -8.54 -6.90
N ARG A 353 11.05 -8.33 -7.86
CA ARG A 353 11.48 -9.38 -8.80
C ARG A 353 12.19 -10.54 -8.09
N GLU A 354 13.01 -10.26 -7.09
CA GLU A 354 13.67 -11.29 -6.28
C GLU A 354 12.64 -12.09 -5.45
N ARG A 355 11.63 -11.43 -4.89
CA ARG A 355 10.53 -12.09 -4.18
C ARG A 355 9.73 -13.00 -5.11
N GLU A 356 9.33 -12.53 -6.29
CA GLU A 356 8.60 -13.33 -7.28
C GLU A 356 9.39 -14.56 -7.71
N LEU A 357 10.68 -14.41 -7.97
CA LEU A 357 11.55 -15.55 -8.31
C LEU A 357 11.66 -16.57 -7.17
N ARG A 358 11.66 -16.11 -5.91
CA ARG A 358 11.64 -17.02 -4.74
C ARG A 358 10.32 -17.76 -4.60
N GLU A 359 9.20 -17.05 -4.74
CA GLU A 359 7.86 -17.66 -4.67
C GLU A 359 7.67 -18.72 -5.76
N GLU A 360 8.15 -18.45 -6.97
CA GLU A 360 8.10 -19.43 -8.08
C GLU A 360 9.00 -20.64 -7.81
N ALA A 361 10.22 -20.42 -7.32
CA ALA A 361 11.13 -21.50 -6.95
C ALA A 361 10.58 -22.35 -5.79
N GLU A 362 9.88 -21.75 -4.84
CA GLU A 362 9.23 -22.46 -3.72
C GLU A 362 8.05 -23.31 -4.20
N LYS A 363 7.23 -22.78 -5.14
CA LYS A 363 6.16 -23.55 -5.79
C LYS A 363 6.72 -24.73 -6.59
N GLU A 364 7.79 -24.50 -7.37
CA GLU A 364 8.44 -25.56 -8.14
C GLU A 364 9.02 -26.63 -7.21
N LYS A 365 9.72 -26.22 -6.14
CA LYS A 365 10.23 -27.12 -5.11
C LYS A 365 9.11 -27.94 -4.48
N SER A 366 8.01 -27.31 -4.07
CA SER A 366 6.85 -28.00 -3.48
C SER A 366 6.25 -29.02 -4.46
N SER A 367 6.15 -28.67 -5.75
CA SER A 367 5.71 -29.60 -6.79
C SER A 367 6.66 -30.79 -6.95
N LEU A 368 7.98 -30.56 -6.92
CA LEU A 368 8.98 -31.63 -6.98
C LEU A 368 8.96 -32.51 -5.73
N GLU A 369 8.79 -31.93 -4.54
CA GLU A 369 8.66 -32.68 -3.28
C GLU A 369 7.42 -33.58 -3.28
N GLN A 370 6.28 -33.09 -3.78
CA GLN A 370 5.08 -33.92 -3.94
C GLN A 370 5.30 -35.09 -4.91
N LYS A 371 5.93 -34.83 -6.06
CA LYS A 371 6.27 -35.88 -7.03
C LYS A 371 7.24 -36.91 -6.44
N LEU A 372 8.23 -36.46 -5.68
CA LEU A 372 9.19 -37.33 -5.02
C LEU A 372 8.50 -38.23 -3.98
N LEU A 373 7.57 -37.69 -3.20
CA LEU A 373 6.79 -38.45 -2.23
C LEU A 373 5.95 -39.53 -2.93
N GLN A 374 5.23 -39.16 -3.99
CA GLN A 374 4.46 -40.12 -4.79
C GLN A 374 5.35 -41.23 -5.34
N PHE A 375 6.53 -40.89 -5.88
CA PHE A 375 7.47 -41.87 -6.39
C PHE A 375 8.00 -42.81 -5.29
N GLN A 376 8.26 -42.28 -4.09
CA GLN A 376 8.66 -43.10 -2.93
C GLN A 376 7.55 -44.06 -2.50
N GLU A 377 6.29 -43.62 -2.49
CA GLU A 377 5.14 -44.48 -2.20
C GLU A 377 4.97 -45.59 -3.24
N GLU A 378 5.14 -45.28 -4.53
CA GLU A 378 5.12 -46.28 -5.61
C GLU A 378 6.23 -47.33 -5.44
N VAL A 379 7.48 -46.88 -5.20
CA VAL A 379 8.61 -47.79 -4.96
C VAL A 379 8.38 -48.65 -3.71
N HIS A 380 7.90 -48.06 -2.62
CA HIS A 380 7.57 -48.80 -1.40
C HIS A 380 6.46 -49.84 -1.65
N GLY A 381 5.41 -49.48 -2.38
CA GLY A 381 4.32 -50.38 -2.75
C GLY A 381 4.82 -51.58 -3.57
N VAL A 382 5.70 -51.35 -4.55
CA VAL A 382 6.30 -52.43 -5.36
C VAL A 382 7.23 -53.31 -4.53
N GLN A 383 8.04 -52.73 -3.63
CA GLN A 383 8.91 -53.50 -2.74
C GLN A 383 8.09 -54.38 -1.78
N GLU A 384 7.01 -53.85 -1.22
CA GLU A 384 6.14 -54.60 -0.31
C GLU A 384 5.40 -55.73 -1.05
N ALA A 385 4.92 -55.47 -2.27
CA ALA A 385 4.34 -56.50 -3.15
C ALA A 385 5.35 -57.59 -3.49
N LEU A 386 6.60 -57.21 -3.80
CA LEU A 386 7.69 -58.16 -4.06
C LEU A 386 7.99 -59.02 -2.84
N ARG A 387 8.05 -58.42 -1.64
CA ARG A 387 8.24 -59.17 -0.37
C ARG A 387 7.13 -60.18 -0.16
N ARG A 388 5.86 -59.75 -0.29
CA ARG A 388 4.69 -60.65 -0.18
C ARG A 388 4.75 -61.78 -1.20
N SER A 389 5.14 -61.49 -2.45
CA SER A 389 5.27 -62.51 -3.50
C SER A 389 6.37 -63.52 -3.23
N LYS A 390 7.49 -63.12 -2.61
CA LYS A 390 8.56 -64.03 -2.18
C LYS A 390 8.10 -64.94 -1.06
N GLU A 391 7.47 -64.39 -0.04
CA GLU A 391 6.94 -65.15 1.10
C GLU A 391 5.91 -66.19 0.64
N THR A 392 5.02 -65.83 -0.30
CA THR A 392 4.07 -66.80 -0.87
C THR A 392 4.76 -67.87 -1.70
N SER A 393 5.80 -67.52 -2.47
CA SER A 393 6.60 -68.49 -3.24
C SER A 393 7.31 -69.49 -2.33
N GLU A 394 7.93 -69.03 -1.25
CA GLU A 394 8.61 -69.88 -0.26
C GLU A 394 7.63 -70.84 0.42
N LEU A 395 6.46 -70.34 0.83
CA LEU A 395 5.42 -71.16 1.45
C LEU A 395 4.83 -72.20 0.48
N LEU A 396 4.63 -71.85 -0.79
CA LEU A 396 4.20 -72.80 -1.81
C LEU A 396 5.28 -73.86 -2.11
N ALA A 397 6.56 -73.47 -2.12
CA ALA A 397 7.67 -74.40 -2.30
C ALA A 397 7.76 -75.41 -1.15
N GLU A 398 7.60 -74.94 0.09
CA GLU A 398 7.61 -75.82 1.25
C GLU A 398 6.39 -76.76 1.28
N LYS A 399 5.20 -76.25 0.94
CA LYS A 399 4.00 -77.09 0.78
C LYS A 399 4.18 -78.16 -0.30
N ALA A 400 4.77 -77.79 -1.45
CA ALA A 400 5.03 -78.74 -2.52
C ALA A 400 6.04 -79.81 -2.08
N ARG A 401 7.09 -79.44 -1.33
CA ARG A 401 8.09 -80.37 -0.78
C ARG A 401 7.44 -81.38 0.18
N VAL A 402 6.63 -80.89 1.13
CA VAL A 402 5.92 -81.75 2.09
C VAL A 402 4.95 -82.70 1.38
N ALA A 403 4.18 -82.21 0.41
CA ALA A 403 3.26 -83.06 -0.36
C ALA A 403 3.99 -84.13 -1.19
N GLU A 404 5.17 -83.82 -1.74
CA GLU A 404 6.02 -84.76 -2.46
C GLU A 404 6.62 -85.83 -1.53
N GLU A 405 7.08 -85.44 -0.35
CA GLU A 405 7.54 -86.38 0.69
C GLU A 405 6.41 -87.30 1.18
N GLU A 406 5.21 -86.75 1.40
CA GLU A 406 4.02 -87.53 1.76
C GLU A 406 3.62 -88.52 0.65
N ALA A 407 3.62 -88.08 -0.62
CA ALA A 407 3.33 -88.94 -1.76
C ALA A 407 4.37 -90.06 -1.91
N MET A 408 5.66 -89.75 -1.72
CA MET A 408 6.74 -90.74 -1.76
C MET A 408 6.57 -91.79 -0.65
N LEU A 409 6.24 -91.35 0.57
CA LEU A 409 5.99 -92.24 1.70
C LEU A 409 4.74 -93.12 1.47
N LEU A 410 3.67 -92.55 0.92
CA LEU A 410 2.46 -93.30 0.57
C LEU A 410 2.73 -94.31 -0.55
N SER A 411 3.54 -93.94 -1.55
CA SER A 411 3.99 -94.83 -2.61
C SER A 411 4.80 -96.01 -2.06
N GLN A 412 5.70 -95.75 -1.11
CA GLN A 412 6.46 -96.80 -0.43
C GLN A 412 5.54 -97.74 0.35
N LYS A 413 4.61 -97.19 1.15
CA LYS A 413 3.63 -97.98 1.92
C LYS A 413 2.71 -98.81 1.03
N ALA A 414 2.29 -98.28 -0.12
CA ALA A 414 1.50 -99.01 -1.10
C ALA A 414 2.30 -100.19 -1.69
N ALA A 415 3.56 -99.96 -2.07
CA ALA A 415 4.44 -101.02 -2.57
C ALA A 415 4.73 -102.11 -1.51
N GLU A 416 4.91 -101.72 -0.25
CA GLU A 416 5.05 -102.65 0.88
C GLU A 416 3.77 -103.48 1.10
N ALA A 417 2.60 -102.84 1.06
CA ALA A 417 1.31 -103.54 1.17
C ALA A 417 1.06 -104.51 -0.01
N GLU A 418 1.41 -104.12 -1.24
CA GLU A 418 1.35 -105.00 -2.41
C GLU A 418 2.30 -106.20 -2.28
N ALA A 419 3.53 -105.97 -1.80
CA ALA A 419 4.49 -107.05 -1.55
C ALA A 419 3.98 -108.02 -0.46
N GLU A 420 3.30 -107.52 0.57
CA GLU A 420 2.68 -108.34 1.60
C GLU A 420 1.48 -109.14 1.07
N ILE A 421 0.65 -108.55 0.20
CA ILE A 421 -0.41 -109.28 -0.53
C ILE A 421 0.18 -110.45 -1.31
N GLN A 422 1.30 -110.24 -2.02
CA GLN A 422 1.98 -111.29 -2.78
C GLN A 422 2.53 -112.39 -1.87
N ARG A 423 3.04 -112.06 -0.67
CA ARG A 423 3.45 -113.05 0.33
C ARG A 423 2.27 -113.87 0.87
N ILE A 424 1.17 -113.22 1.26
CA ILE A 424 -0.04 -113.89 1.77
C ILE A 424 -0.62 -114.84 0.71
N LYS A 425 -0.54 -114.48 -0.58
CA LYS A 425 -0.93 -115.35 -1.71
C LYS A 425 -0.11 -116.63 -1.80
N ILE A 426 1.15 -116.63 -1.35
CA ILE A 426 2.10 -117.75 -1.44
C ILE A 426 2.08 -118.62 -0.17
N ASP A 427 1.95 -118.04 1.04
CA ASP A 427 2.22 -118.73 2.32
C ASP A 427 1.00 -119.39 3.03
N ALA A 428 -0.26 -119.16 2.61
CA ALA A 428 -1.43 -119.57 3.41
C ALA A 428 -1.93 -121.02 3.17
N ILE A 429 -1.65 -121.93 4.11
CA ILE A 429 -2.36 -123.21 4.33
C ILE A 429 -3.41 -122.99 5.45
N LYS A 430 -4.65 -122.63 5.09
CA LYS A 430 -5.89 -122.74 5.89
C LYS A 430 -7.09 -122.40 4.99
N THR A 431 -8.29 -122.78 5.42
CA THR A 431 -9.56 -122.82 4.64
C THR A 431 -9.76 -121.64 3.67
N GLU A 432 -10.16 -121.95 2.44
CA GLU A 432 -10.33 -121.03 1.28
C GLU A 432 -11.08 -119.71 1.62
N GLU A 433 -12.05 -119.75 2.53
CA GLU A 433 -12.82 -118.57 2.95
C GLU A 433 -12.01 -117.53 3.75
N GLU A 434 -11.06 -117.95 4.60
CA GLU A 434 -10.22 -117.03 5.39
C GLU A 434 -9.17 -116.33 4.51
N LYS A 435 -8.63 -117.06 3.51
CA LYS A 435 -7.71 -116.54 2.50
C LYS A 435 -8.36 -115.42 1.69
N GLN A 436 -9.56 -115.66 1.15
CA GLN A 436 -10.28 -114.66 0.37
C GLN A 436 -10.65 -113.41 1.18
N LEU A 437 -10.93 -113.55 2.49
CA LEU A 437 -11.22 -112.41 3.36
C LEU A 437 -9.97 -111.55 3.65
N MET A 438 -8.82 -112.19 3.92
CA MET A 438 -7.55 -111.49 4.16
C MET A 438 -7.02 -110.79 2.89
N GLU A 439 -7.12 -111.46 1.74
CA GLU A 439 -6.76 -110.91 0.43
C GLU A 439 -7.62 -109.69 0.09
N ARG A 440 -8.95 -109.78 0.25
CA ARG A 440 -9.86 -108.64 0.03
C ARG A 440 -9.58 -107.46 0.96
N LYS A 441 -9.24 -107.71 2.24
CA LYS A 441 -8.90 -106.64 3.19
C LYS A 441 -7.58 -105.94 2.83
N ALA A 442 -6.58 -106.71 2.41
CA ALA A 442 -5.28 -106.17 2.01
C ALA A 442 -5.36 -105.44 0.66
N GLU A 443 -6.08 -105.98 -0.34
CA GLU A 443 -6.35 -105.31 -1.61
C GLU A 443 -7.14 -104.01 -1.42
N PHE A 444 -8.13 -104.00 -0.52
CA PHE A 444 -8.84 -102.77 -0.15
C PHE A 444 -7.90 -101.70 0.44
N LEU A 445 -6.97 -102.10 1.31
CA LEU A 445 -6.00 -101.20 1.93
C LEU A 445 -4.96 -100.68 0.93
N ALA A 446 -4.46 -101.53 0.02
CA ALA A 446 -3.56 -101.14 -1.06
C ALA A 446 -4.23 -100.17 -2.05
N ASN A 447 -5.47 -100.43 -2.46
CA ASN A 447 -6.23 -99.53 -3.32
C ASN A 447 -6.49 -98.17 -2.65
N THR A 448 -6.82 -98.17 -1.35
CA THR A 448 -7.01 -96.92 -0.59
C THR A 448 -5.71 -96.10 -0.51
N LEU A 449 -4.56 -96.76 -0.29
CA LEU A 449 -3.25 -96.11 -0.27
C LEU A 449 -2.83 -95.59 -1.66
N ALA A 450 -3.14 -96.32 -2.73
CA ALA A 450 -2.86 -95.91 -4.10
C ALA A 450 -3.74 -94.72 -4.53
N GLU A 451 -5.01 -94.69 -4.12
CA GLU A 451 -5.94 -93.58 -4.38
C GLU A 451 -5.52 -92.31 -3.62
N GLU A 452 -5.11 -92.45 -2.35
CA GLU A 452 -4.55 -91.35 -1.56
C GLU A 452 -3.22 -90.84 -2.14
N ASN A 453 -2.33 -91.73 -2.60
CA ASN A 453 -1.09 -91.35 -3.29
C ASN A 453 -1.39 -90.55 -4.57
N ASN A 454 -2.31 -91.02 -5.41
CA ASN A 454 -2.73 -90.29 -6.62
C ASN A 454 -3.35 -88.92 -6.30
N ARG A 455 -4.08 -88.81 -5.19
CA ARG A 455 -4.61 -87.51 -4.73
C ARG A 455 -3.49 -86.55 -4.31
N ARG A 456 -2.51 -87.03 -3.54
CA ARG A 456 -1.35 -86.22 -3.10
C ARG A 456 -0.41 -85.87 -4.25
N ALA A 457 -0.24 -86.76 -5.23
CA ALA A 457 0.50 -86.47 -6.46
C ALA A 457 -0.15 -85.33 -7.26
N LYS A 458 -1.49 -85.33 -7.40
CA LYS A 458 -2.23 -84.22 -8.03
C LYS A 458 -2.13 -82.92 -7.24
N GLU A 459 -2.21 -82.97 -5.92
CA GLU A 459 -2.02 -81.80 -5.05
C GLU A 459 -0.61 -81.22 -5.22
N THR A 460 0.41 -82.08 -5.30
CA THR A 460 1.81 -81.67 -5.57
C THR A 460 1.96 -80.98 -6.93
N GLU A 461 1.32 -81.50 -7.98
CA GLU A 461 1.34 -80.91 -9.32
C GLU A 461 0.68 -79.51 -9.34
N GLN A 462 -0.48 -79.37 -8.69
CA GLN A 462 -1.17 -78.09 -8.53
C GLN A 462 -0.32 -77.06 -7.75
N LEU A 463 0.34 -77.49 -6.67
CA LEU A 463 1.23 -76.63 -5.89
C LEU A 463 2.46 -76.20 -6.72
N LYS A 464 2.99 -77.07 -7.58
CA LYS A 464 4.10 -76.76 -8.51
C LYS A 464 3.68 -75.73 -9.57
N GLU A 465 2.47 -75.81 -10.12
CA GLU A 465 1.93 -74.81 -11.06
C GLU A 465 1.71 -73.44 -10.41
N GLN A 466 1.16 -73.42 -9.18
CA GLN A 466 0.98 -72.19 -8.40
C GLN A 466 2.33 -71.56 -8.05
N LEU A 467 3.32 -72.37 -7.66
CA LEU A 467 4.68 -71.93 -7.40
C LEU A 467 5.32 -71.30 -8.64
N PHE A 468 5.16 -71.91 -9.81
CA PHE A 468 5.68 -71.37 -11.07
C PHE A 468 5.06 -70.01 -11.38
N SER A 469 3.75 -69.89 -11.24
CA SER A 469 3.01 -68.63 -11.45
C SER A 469 3.46 -67.54 -10.48
N SER A 470 3.65 -67.89 -9.20
CA SER A 470 4.17 -66.97 -8.16
C SER A 470 5.60 -66.50 -8.46
N LYS A 471 6.51 -67.40 -8.86
CA LYS A 471 7.89 -67.03 -9.25
C LYS A 471 7.95 -66.18 -10.51
N PHE A 472 7.02 -66.38 -11.43
CA PHE A 472 6.90 -65.54 -12.62
C PHE A 472 6.47 -64.11 -12.24
N ALA A 473 5.46 -63.97 -11.37
CA ALA A 473 5.04 -62.67 -10.85
C ALA A 473 6.17 -61.94 -10.09
N GLU A 474 6.95 -62.68 -9.28
CA GLU A 474 8.12 -62.13 -8.58
C GLU A 474 9.16 -61.54 -9.55
N LYS A 475 9.50 -62.26 -10.64
CA LYS A 475 10.42 -61.76 -11.67
C LYS A 475 9.91 -60.48 -12.33
N GLN A 476 8.61 -60.39 -12.58
CA GLN A 476 7.99 -59.20 -13.18
C GLN A 476 8.03 -58.01 -12.22
N LEU A 477 7.73 -58.21 -10.92
CA LEU A 477 7.84 -57.18 -9.89
C LEU A 477 9.30 -56.70 -9.71
N PHE A 478 10.26 -57.62 -9.76
CA PHE A 478 11.68 -57.28 -9.69
C PHE A 478 12.14 -56.44 -10.90
N PHE A 479 11.66 -56.78 -12.11
CA PHE A 479 11.94 -56.01 -13.31
C PHE A 479 11.32 -54.61 -13.25
N LEU A 480 10.08 -54.50 -12.76
CA LEU A 480 9.41 -53.21 -12.55
C LEU A 480 10.15 -52.34 -11.53
N LEU A 481 10.59 -52.92 -10.41
CA LEU A 481 11.41 -52.23 -9.41
C LEU A 481 12.74 -51.73 -9.99
N LYS A 482 13.41 -52.55 -10.81
CA LYS A 482 14.66 -52.16 -11.46
C LYS A 482 14.47 -51.00 -12.44
N LYS A 483 13.36 -51.00 -13.18
CA LYS A 483 13.01 -49.91 -14.09
C LYS A 483 12.61 -48.62 -13.36
N LEU A 484 11.92 -48.74 -12.23
CA LEU A 484 11.68 -47.61 -11.32
C LEU A 484 13.00 -47.03 -10.82
N GLN A 485 13.96 -47.87 -10.42
CA GLN A 485 15.28 -47.42 -9.95
C GLN A 485 16.15 -46.82 -11.07
N SER A 486 15.97 -47.23 -12.33
CA SER A 486 16.71 -46.67 -13.48
C SER A 486 16.06 -45.43 -14.10
N GLY A 487 14.81 -45.11 -13.73
CA GLY A 487 14.08 -43.95 -14.26
C GLY A 487 13.51 -44.14 -15.68
N ASP A 488 13.42 -45.38 -16.16
CA ASP A 488 13.08 -45.70 -17.57
C ASP A 488 11.57 -45.87 -17.88
N LEU A 489 10.66 -45.54 -16.94
CA LEU A 489 9.21 -45.76 -17.10
C LEU A 489 8.36 -44.56 -16.69
N SER A 490 7.25 -44.36 -17.40
CA SER A 490 6.21 -43.38 -17.03
C SER A 490 5.22 -43.97 -16.01
N SER A 491 4.57 -43.10 -15.21
CA SER A 491 3.60 -43.50 -14.18
C SER A 491 2.37 -44.26 -14.76
N GLU A 492 1.98 -44.00 -16.01
CA GLU A 492 0.91 -44.73 -16.71
C GLU A 492 1.29 -46.19 -17.02
N ASP A 493 2.55 -46.45 -17.36
CA ASP A 493 3.02 -47.80 -17.67
C ASP A 493 3.05 -48.69 -16.41
N ILE A 494 3.30 -48.08 -15.25
CA ILE A 494 3.41 -48.74 -13.95
C ILE A 494 2.03 -49.21 -13.46
N VAL A 495 1.01 -48.35 -13.53
CA VAL A 495 -0.37 -48.70 -13.16
C VAL A 495 -0.91 -49.82 -14.05
N THR A 496 -0.60 -49.78 -15.35
CA THR A 496 -1.02 -50.81 -16.31
C THR A 496 -0.38 -52.17 -16.01
N HIS A 497 0.91 -52.19 -15.67
CA HIS A 497 1.60 -53.42 -15.29
C HIS A 497 1.14 -53.99 -13.94
N LEU A 498 0.92 -53.13 -12.94
CA LEU A 498 0.37 -53.56 -11.64
C LEU A 498 -1.05 -54.10 -11.78
N HIS A 499 -1.88 -53.52 -12.66
CA HIS A 499 -3.22 -54.03 -12.94
C HIS A 499 -3.17 -55.43 -13.59
N GLN A 500 -2.25 -55.68 -14.52
CA GLN A 500 -2.05 -57.00 -15.13
C GLN A 500 -1.52 -58.05 -14.13
N LEU A 501 -0.64 -57.65 -13.21
CA LEU A 501 -0.10 -58.51 -12.14
C LEU A 501 -1.17 -58.83 -11.06
N SER A 502 -2.04 -57.86 -10.78
CA SER A 502 -3.22 -58.04 -9.92
C SER A 502 -4.23 -59.02 -10.53
N GLN A 503 -4.57 -58.88 -11.81
CA GLN A 503 -5.50 -59.81 -12.49
C GLN A 503 -4.96 -61.24 -12.60
N SER A 504 -3.64 -61.41 -12.74
CA SER A 504 -3.00 -62.74 -12.78
C SER A 504 -2.85 -63.38 -11.40
N SER A 505 -2.73 -62.59 -10.32
CA SER A 505 -2.71 -63.10 -8.94
C SER A 505 -4.10 -63.38 -8.36
N ILE A 506 -5.12 -62.57 -8.72
CA ILE A 506 -6.51 -62.73 -8.24
C ILE A 506 -7.15 -63.99 -8.82
N ASN A 507 -6.82 -64.39 -10.05
CA ASN A 507 -7.30 -65.65 -10.63
C ASN A 507 -6.73 -66.89 -9.91
N ASN A 508 -5.60 -66.76 -9.19
CA ASN A 508 -5.01 -67.85 -8.41
C ASN A 508 -5.43 -67.81 -6.92
N SER A 509 -5.81 -66.66 -6.36
CA SER A 509 -6.29 -66.55 -4.98
C SER A 509 -7.78 -66.86 -4.81
N ALA A 510 -8.60 -66.72 -5.86
CA ALA A 510 -10.03 -67.01 -5.82
C ALA A 510 -10.36 -68.50 -5.57
N THR A 511 -9.38 -69.40 -5.69
CA THR A 511 -9.56 -70.84 -5.43
C THR A 511 -9.27 -71.23 -3.98
N ILE A 512 -8.69 -70.33 -3.15
CA ILE A 512 -8.30 -70.65 -1.77
C ILE A 512 -9.40 -70.34 -0.73
N TYR A 513 -10.39 -69.50 -1.06
CA TYR A 513 -11.55 -69.26 -0.18
C TYR A 513 -12.86 -69.32 -0.96
N GLY A 514 -13.41 -70.53 -1.09
CA GLY A 514 -14.78 -70.72 -1.53
C GLY A 514 -15.77 -70.52 -0.38
N SER A 515 -16.74 -69.62 -0.60
CA SER A 515 -18.13 -69.65 -0.08
C SER A 515 -18.44 -68.90 1.23
N GLN A 516 -18.98 -67.67 1.08
CA GLN A 516 -20.28 -67.18 1.61
C GLN A 516 -20.22 -65.68 1.92
N LEU A 517 -20.90 -64.87 1.10
CA LEU A 517 -22.03 -64.01 1.52
C LEU A 517 -22.51 -63.13 0.35
N HIS A 518 -23.82 -63.24 0.09
CA HIS A 518 -24.67 -62.37 -0.71
C HIS A 518 -24.53 -60.88 -0.29
N LEU A 519 -24.54 -59.94 -1.25
CA LEU A 519 -25.70 -59.08 -1.58
C LEU A 519 -25.36 -57.93 -2.56
N LYS A 520 -26.13 -57.91 -3.65
CA LYS A 520 -26.76 -56.77 -4.39
C LYS A 520 -25.97 -55.52 -4.83
N THR A 521 -25.90 -55.38 -6.17
CA THR A 521 -26.33 -54.25 -7.06
C THR A 521 -25.83 -52.80 -6.76
N VAL A 522 -25.57 -51.87 -7.69
CA VAL A 522 -26.20 -51.48 -8.98
C VAL A 522 -25.22 -50.54 -9.76
N SER A 523 -25.31 -50.54 -11.09
CA SER A 523 -25.23 -49.39 -12.06
C SER A 523 -23.96 -48.52 -12.23
N ASN A 524 -23.35 -48.72 -13.41
CA ASN A 524 -22.85 -47.74 -14.41
C ASN A 524 -23.67 -46.43 -14.56
N PRO A 525 -23.30 -45.44 -15.42
CA PRO A 525 -22.03 -45.20 -16.16
C PRO A 525 -21.61 -43.69 -16.21
N THR A 526 -20.46 -43.38 -16.83
CA THR A 526 -20.31 -42.46 -18.00
C THR A 526 -19.05 -41.57 -18.03
N ASN A 527 -18.42 -41.64 -19.21
CA ASN A 527 -17.82 -40.57 -20.02
C ASN A 527 -16.54 -39.84 -19.57
N GLY A 528 -15.53 -39.94 -20.43
CA GLY A 528 -15.28 -38.80 -21.32
C GLY A 528 -13.82 -38.34 -21.50
N LEU A 529 -13.22 -38.84 -22.58
CA LEU A 529 -12.42 -38.09 -23.56
C LEU A 529 -11.01 -37.53 -23.21
N MET A 530 -10.03 -38.17 -23.85
CA MET A 530 -8.85 -37.65 -24.55
C MET A 530 -8.67 -36.13 -24.76
N ARG A 531 -7.44 -35.64 -24.52
CA ARG A 531 -6.54 -35.07 -25.56
C ARG A 531 -5.13 -34.86 -24.97
N SER A 532 -4.13 -35.55 -25.51
CA SER A 532 -3.24 -35.11 -26.60
C SER A 532 -2.22 -34.06 -26.17
N THR A 533 -1.04 -34.59 -25.89
CA THR A 533 0.29 -34.01 -26.03
C THR A 533 0.50 -33.29 -27.37
N LYS A 534 1.31 -32.24 -27.34
CA LYS A 534 2.54 -32.11 -28.16
C LYS A 534 3.33 -30.88 -27.73
N ALA A 535 4.59 -31.16 -27.43
CA ALA A 535 5.62 -30.21 -27.09
C ALA A 535 6.55 -29.98 -28.29
N LEU A 536 7.19 -28.81 -28.26
CA LEU A 536 8.49 -28.44 -28.81
C LEU A 536 8.75 -28.54 -30.32
N GLU A 537 9.39 -27.50 -30.86
CA GLU A 537 10.83 -27.56 -31.15
C GLU A 537 11.48 -26.17 -31.39
N ASN A 538 12.65 -26.00 -30.78
CA ASN A 538 13.92 -25.44 -31.30
C ASN A 538 13.94 -24.01 -31.90
N GLY A 539 14.91 -23.13 -31.64
CA GLY A 539 16.18 -23.18 -30.93
C GLY A 539 17.15 -22.10 -31.48
N THR A 540 18.10 -21.67 -30.64
CA THR A 540 19.45 -21.14 -31.01
C THR A 540 19.55 -19.70 -31.60
N ASN A 541 20.57 -18.84 -31.40
CA ASN A 541 21.80 -18.76 -30.61
C ASN A 541 22.45 -17.36 -30.84
N LEU A 542 23.36 -16.93 -29.93
CA LEU A 542 24.53 -16.01 -30.16
C LEU A 542 24.24 -14.50 -30.44
N ASN A 543 25.03 -13.47 -30.05
CA ASN A 543 26.31 -13.33 -29.36
C ASN A 543 26.51 -11.87 -28.86
N LEU A 544 27.58 -11.69 -28.08
CA LEU A 544 28.18 -10.55 -27.37
C LEU A 544 28.66 -9.30 -28.18
N ASN A 545 28.91 -8.24 -27.38
CA ASN A 545 29.87 -7.11 -27.52
C ASN A 545 29.42 -5.79 -28.19
N ALA A 546 29.45 -4.70 -27.41
CA ALA A 546 30.34 -3.53 -27.67
C ALA A 546 30.27 -2.45 -26.56
N ARG A 547 31.44 -2.06 -26.04
CA ARG A 547 31.80 -0.71 -25.53
C ARG A 547 32.57 0.01 -26.65
N PRO A 548 32.62 1.36 -26.68
CA PRO A 548 33.87 2.07 -26.28
C PRO A 548 33.62 3.47 -25.65
N ASN A 549 34.33 3.83 -24.58
CA ASN A 549 35.49 4.75 -24.44
C ASN A 549 35.23 6.27 -24.32
N LEU A 550 35.71 6.75 -23.16
CA LEU A 550 36.23 8.06 -22.74
C LEU A 550 36.82 8.99 -23.82
N LEU A 551 36.62 10.30 -23.62
CA LEU A 551 37.64 11.32 -23.85
C LEU A 551 37.53 12.47 -22.83
N ILE A 552 38.72 12.86 -22.37
CA ILE A 552 39.08 13.91 -21.43
C ILE A 552 39.08 15.27 -22.16
N ASN A 553 38.66 16.34 -21.48
CA ASN A 553 39.23 17.67 -21.70
C ASN A 553 39.18 18.48 -20.41
N ASP A 554 40.37 18.74 -19.85
CA ASP A 554 40.66 19.83 -18.94
C ASP A 554 40.42 21.17 -19.66
N TYR A 555 39.98 22.21 -18.94
CA TYR A 555 40.60 23.54 -18.93
C TYR A 555 39.89 24.51 -17.96
N ALA A 556 40.73 25.26 -17.25
CA ALA A 556 40.57 26.64 -16.80
C ALA A 556 39.75 26.95 -15.53
N ILE A 557 40.54 27.09 -14.46
CA ILE A 557 40.33 27.97 -13.31
C ILE A 557 40.02 29.39 -13.77
N GLY A 558 38.95 29.98 -13.23
CA GLY A 558 38.62 31.40 -13.36
C GLY A 558 38.03 31.95 -12.06
N GLN A 559 38.88 32.56 -11.23
CA GLN A 559 38.47 33.45 -10.13
C GLN A 559 37.73 34.66 -10.69
N TRP A 560 36.49 34.91 -10.27
CA TRP A 560 35.86 36.22 -10.45
C TRP A 560 35.22 36.67 -9.14
N SER A 561 35.76 37.78 -8.66
CA SER A 561 35.51 38.47 -7.40
C SER A 561 34.12 39.06 -7.32
N MET A 562 33.59 39.10 -6.09
CA MET A 562 32.46 39.95 -5.72
C MET A 562 32.86 41.43 -5.76
N GLU A 563 32.01 42.27 -6.35
CA GLU A 563 31.89 43.69 -6.02
C GLU A 563 30.41 44.08 -5.85
N PRO A 564 30.10 44.96 -4.86
CA PRO A 564 28.74 45.32 -4.48
C PRO A 564 28.20 46.52 -5.28
N PRO A 565 26.89 46.62 -5.56
CA PRO A 565 26.31 47.85 -6.09
C PRO A 565 26.26 48.94 -5.02
N GLN A 566 26.75 50.11 -5.40
CA GLN A 566 26.86 51.33 -4.60
C GLN A 566 25.51 51.95 -4.23
N ALA A 567 25.51 52.61 -3.07
CA ALA A 567 24.45 53.48 -2.59
C ALA A 567 24.35 54.78 -3.41
N PRO A 568 23.14 55.32 -3.65
CA PRO A 568 22.98 56.71 -4.02
C PRO A 568 22.90 57.61 -2.78
N SER A 569 23.58 58.74 -2.92
CA SER A 569 23.77 59.86 -1.99
C SER A 569 22.50 60.62 -1.61
N SER A 570 22.55 61.18 -0.40
CA SER A 570 21.61 62.08 0.27
C SER A 570 21.27 63.38 -0.48
N SER A 571 20.01 63.84 -0.40
CA SER A 571 19.60 65.03 0.39
C SER A 571 18.18 65.51 0.06
N SER A 572 17.28 65.55 1.06
CA SER A 572 16.36 66.67 1.36
C SER A 572 15.47 66.34 2.56
N GLN A 573 15.25 67.34 3.41
CA GLN A 573 14.73 67.27 4.78
C GLN A 573 13.19 67.16 4.89
N ASN A 574 12.78 66.56 6.01
CA ASN A 574 11.58 66.82 6.82
C ASN A 574 10.18 66.70 6.19
N GLN A 575 9.55 65.55 6.42
CA GLN A 575 8.27 65.41 7.14
C GLN A 575 8.14 63.93 7.53
N LEU A 576 7.92 63.64 8.82
CA LEU A 576 7.56 62.30 9.29
C LEU A 576 6.23 61.90 8.65
N PRO A 577 6.17 60.89 7.76
CA PRO A 577 4.89 60.38 7.29
C PRO A 577 4.29 59.54 8.43
N GLN A 578 2.99 59.65 8.67
CA GLN A 578 2.25 58.55 9.29
C GLN A 578 2.65 57.27 8.55
N GLU A 579 3.13 56.25 9.27
CA GLU A 579 3.49 54.96 8.68
C GLU A 579 2.23 54.32 8.08
N PHE A 580 1.98 54.60 6.81
CA PHE A 580 1.07 53.80 6.00
C PHE A 580 1.79 52.48 5.71
N ASP A 581 1.22 51.37 6.17
CA ASP A 581 1.66 50.03 5.80
C ASP A 581 1.28 49.82 4.32
N SER A 582 2.18 50.22 3.42
CA SER A 582 2.04 50.13 1.96
C SER A 582 3.17 49.30 1.38
N HIS A 583 2.85 48.44 0.41
CA HIS A 583 3.82 47.61 -0.29
C HIS A 583 3.59 47.67 -1.81
N ASP A 584 4.61 48.16 -2.53
CA ASP A 584 4.63 48.20 -3.99
C ASP A 584 5.22 46.88 -4.53
N PHE A 585 4.44 46.17 -5.33
CA PHE A 585 4.90 45.04 -6.12
C PHE A 585 5.59 45.57 -7.39
N SER A 586 6.92 45.69 -7.35
CA SER A 586 7.69 46.11 -8.53
C SER A 586 7.71 44.98 -9.57
N MET A 587 7.04 45.18 -10.70
CA MET A 587 7.22 44.32 -11.88
C MET A 587 8.37 44.87 -12.74
N SER A 588 9.29 44.00 -13.13
CA SER A 588 10.41 44.37 -14.00
C SER A 588 10.02 44.22 -15.47
N SER A 589 10.49 45.10 -16.34
CA SER A 589 10.11 45.15 -17.76
C SER A 589 10.52 43.92 -18.60
N ASN A 590 11.13 42.89 -17.99
CA ASN A 590 11.53 41.63 -18.62
C ASN A 590 10.51 40.49 -18.41
N ASP A 591 9.36 40.73 -17.79
CA ASP A 591 8.34 39.71 -17.42
C ASP A 591 7.46 39.22 -18.62
N PHE A 592 8.00 39.22 -19.86
CA PHE A 592 7.26 38.81 -21.07
C PHE A 592 6.92 37.30 -21.13
N ASP A 593 7.50 36.46 -20.25
CA ASP A 593 7.26 35.01 -20.21
C ASP A 593 6.09 34.59 -19.29
N MET A 594 5.46 35.53 -18.58
CA MET A 594 4.37 35.26 -17.62
C MET A 594 3.16 34.56 -18.25
N GLU A 595 2.71 35.05 -19.39
CA GLU A 595 1.53 34.53 -20.09
C GLU A 595 1.80 33.13 -20.68
N GLN A 596 3.05 32.87 -21.09
CA GLN A 596 3.48 31.57 -21.57
C GLN A 596 3.52 30.53 -20.45
N ILE A 597 4.06 30.90 -19.27
CA ILE A 597 4.08 30.03 -18.08
C ILE A 597 2.65 29.74 -17.60
N GLU A 598 1.78 30.75 -17.53
CA GLU A 598 0.37 30.53 -17.17
C GLU A 598 -0.36 29.61 -18.15
N SER A 599 -0.10 29.76 -19.45
CA SER A 599 -0.64 28.86 -20.47
C SER A 599 -0.11 27.42 -20.34
N GLU A 600 1.15 27.25 -19.95
CA GLU A 600 1.77 25.95 -19.73
C GLU A 600 1.21 25.23 -18.50
N VAL A 601 1.12 25.93 -17.36
CA VAL A 601 0.48 25.41 -16.15
C VAL A 601 -0.97 24.98 -16.42
N GLU A 602 -1.73 25.79 -17.14
CA GLU A 602 -3.12 25.45 -17.48
C GLU A 602 -3.19 24.24 -18.44
N ARG A 603 -2.23 24.09 -19.36
CA ARG A 603 -2.17 22.93 -20.27
C ARG A 603 -1.87 21.64 -19.52
N GLU A 604 -0.85 21.63 -18.67
CA GLU A 604 -0.49 20.46 -17.86
C GLU A 604 -1.66 20.02 -16.96
N ARG A 605 -2.38 21.00 -16.39
CA ARG A 605 -3.59 20.73 -15.61
C ARG A 605 -4.68 20.07 -16.43
N MET A 606 -4.94 20.55 -17.65
CA MET A 606 -5.95 19.95 -18.53
C MET A 606 -5.58 18.51 -18.88
N GLU A 607 -4.30 18.23 -19.13
CA GLU A 607 -3.82 16.86 -19.33
C GLU A 607 -4.02 15.97 -18.09
N TYR A 608 -3.79 16.51 -16.88
CA TYR A 608 -4.05 15.79 -15.64
C TYR A 608 -5.55 15.45 -15.50
N LEU A 609 -6.43 16.43 -15.74
CA LEU A 609 -7.88 16.21 -15.68
C LEU A 609 -8.34 15.16 -16.71
N GLU A 610 -7.76 15.16 -17.91
CA GLU A 610 -8.03 14.16 -18.94
C GLU A 610 -7.56 12.76 -18.53
N LYS A 611 -6.35 12.66 -17.95
CA LYS A 611 -5.81 11.40 -17.38
C LYS A 611 -6.62 10.90 -16.18
N SER A 612 -7.25 11.81 -15.43
CA SER A 612 -8.07 11.50 -14.25
C SER A 612 -9.53 11.15 -14.57
N LYS A 613 -9.92 11.04 -15.85
CA LYS A 613 -11.31 10.79 -16.22
C LYS A 613 -11.87 9.48 -15.63
N GLN A 614 -11.08 8.42 -15.62
CA GLN A 614 -11.49 7.14 -15.01
C GLN A 614 -11.80 7.30 -13.51
N LEU A 615 -10.97 8.06 -12.78
CA LEU A 615 -11.20 8.33 -11.36
C LEU A 615 -12.48 9.15 -11.15
N GLN A 616 -12.76 10.13 -12.01
CA GLN A 616 -14.00 10.91 -11.95
C GLN A 616 -15.25 10.05 -12.18
N GLU A 617 -15.18 9.08 -13.10
CA GLU A 617 -16.26 8.12 -13.34
C GLU A 617 -16.50 7.24 -12.11
N GLN A 618 -15.44 6.68 -11.52
CA GLN A 618 -15.55 5.88 -10.30
C GLN A 618 -16.09 6.67 -9.09
N LEU A 619 -15.70 7.94 -8.93
CA LEU A 619 -16.25 8.83 -7.89
C LEU A 619 -17.74 9.09 -8.11
N LYS A 620 -18.16 9.27 -9.38
CA LYS A 620 -19.57 9.44 -9.74
C LYS A 620 -20.39 8.18 -9.46
N ASP A 621 -19.82 7.00 -9.69
CA ASP A 621 -20.47 5.73 -9.37
C ASP A 621 -20.64 5.57 -7.85
N LEU A 622 -19.58 5.83 -7.06
CA LEU A 622 -19.65 5.82 -5.60
C LEU A 622 -20.71 6.80 -5.08
N LYS A 623 -20.72 8.03 -5.60
CA LYS A 623 -21.73 9.03 -5.26
C LYS A 623 -23.14 8.50 -5.51
N SER A 624 -23.38 7.92 -6.68
CA SER A 624 -24.68 7.37 -7.07
C SER A 624 -25.11 6.23 -6.15
N GLU A 625 -24.16 5.40 -5.71
CA GLU A 625 -24.41 4.29 -4.80
C GLU A 625 -24.82 4.75 -3.39
N ILE A 626 -24.11 5.72 -2.81
CA ILE A 626 -24.42 6.21 -1.46
C ILE A 626 -25.62 7.17 -1.43
N GLN A 627 -25.97 7.78 -2.57
CA GLN A 627 -27.04 8.77 -2.67
C GLN A 627 -28.39 8.29 -2.14
N VAL A 628 -28.70 6.99 -2.29
CA VAL A 628 -29.98 6.40 -1.82
C VAL A 628 -30.12 6.40 -0.29
N LEU A 629 -29.02 6.56 0.44
CA LEU A 629 -28.96 6.61 1.90
C LEU A 629 -28.82 8.04 2.45
N LYS A 630 -28.78 9.06 1.57
CA LYS A 630 -28.60 10.46 1.95
C LYS A 630 -29.82 11.01 2.69
N VAL A 631 -29.60 11.84 3.70
CA VAL A 631 -30.64 12.47 4.54
C VAL A 631 -30.66 13.97 4.25
N ASP A 632 -31.62 14.42 3.44
CA ASP A 632 -31.68 15.81 2.97
C ASP A 632 -31.78 16.85 4.10
N GLU A 633 -32.42 16.50 5.22
CA GLU A 633 -32.57 17.37 6.39
C GLU A 633 -31.24 17.68 7.08
N LYS A 634 -30.23 16.83 6.91
CA LYS A 634 -28.92 16.97 7.52
C LYS A 634 -27.90 17.69 6.62
N LEU A 635 -28.30 18.07 5.40
CA LEU A 635 -27.41 18.78 4.48
C LEU A 635 -27.11 20.19 4.95
N THR A 636 -25.83 20.53 5.00
CA THR A 636 -25.38 21.88 5.28
C THR A 636 -25.65 22.82 4.10
N SER A 637 -25.51 24.13 4.32
CA SER A 637 -25.63 25.11 3.24
C SER A 637 -24.56 24.91 2.16
N LEU A 638 -23.34 24.53 2.53
CA LEU A 638 -22.25 24.29 1.60
C LEU A 638 -22.50 23.03 0.75
N ASP A 639 -23.08 21.97 1.33
CA ASP A 639 -23.45 20.77 0.56
C ASP A 639 -24.45 21.10 -0.55
N ARG A 640 -25.45 21.94 -0.27
CA ARG A 640 -26.45 22.35 -1.27
C ARG A 640 -25.82 23.17 -2.40
N ILE A 641 -24.92 24.08 -2.06
CA ILE A 641 -24.18 24.89 -3.04
C ILE A 641 -23.28 24.00 -3.90
N TYR A 642 -22.59 23.05 -3.27
CA TYR A 642 -21.74 22.10 -3.98
C TYR A 642 -22.55 21.28 -5.01
N GLU A 643 -23.70 20.74 -4.62
CA GLU A 643 -24.57 20.00 -5.54
C GLU A 643 -25.10 20.89 -6.67
N GLU A 644 -25.45 22.15 -6.39
CA GLU A 644 -25.88 23.10 -7.41
C GLU A 644 -24.77 23.41 -8.43
N ASN A 645 -23.54 23.59 -7.96
CA ASN A 645 -22.38 23.79 -8.82
C ASN A 645 -22.15 22.57 -9.72
N LEU A 646 -22.26 21.36 -9.16
CA LEU A 646 -22.08 20.13 -9.91
C LEU A 646 -23.14 19.97 -11.02
N ILE A 647 -24.40 20.31 -10.73
CA ILE A 647 -25.50 20.31 -11.73
C ILE A 647 -25.21 21.28 -12.88
N LYS A 648 -24.57 22.42 -12.58
CA LYS A 648 -24.15 23.41 -13.59
C LYS A 648 -22.88 22.99 -14.34
N GLY A 649 -22.22 21.91 -13.94
CA GLY A 649 -20.93 21.50 -14.47
C GLY A 649 -19.79 22.45 -14.07
N GLU A 650 -19.94 23.18 -12.97
CA GLU A 650 -18.92 24.07 -12.43
C GLU A 650 -17.99 23.32 -11.48
N ASN A 651 -16.68 23.51 -11.66
CA ASN A 651 -15.64 23.10 -10.72
C ASN A 651 -14.79 24.32 -10.31
N LYS A 652 -13.83 24.11 -9.40
CA LYS A 652 -12.92 25.16 -8.91
C LYS A 652 -12.33 26.00 -10.04
N TYR A 653 -11.83 25.36 -11.09
CA TYR A 653 -11.03 26.02 -12.13
C TYR A 653 -11.88 26.64 -13.23
N SER A 654 -12.97 26.00 -13.65
CA SER A 654 -13.95 26.64 -14.53
C SER A 654 -14.54 27.89 -13.88
N THR A 655 -14.74 27.85 -12.56
CA THR A 655 -15.24 29.00 -11.79
C THR A 655 -14.22 30.12 -11.71
N LEU A 656 -12.96 29.80 -11.42
CA LEU A 656 -11.87 30.80 -11.43
C LEU A 656 -11.72 31.44 -12.81
N LYS A 657 -11.70 30.64 -13.89
CA LYS A 657 -11.62 31.14 -15.27
C LYS A 657 -12.78 32.07 -15.63
N ARG A 658 -14.00 31.72 -15.23
CA ARG A 658 -15.19 32.56 -15.43
C ARG A 658 -15.09 33.88 -14.66
N THR A 659 -14.67 33.84 -13.41
CA THR A 659 -14.63 35.01 -12.51
C THR A 659 -13.45 35.94 -12.75
N LEU A 660 -12.41 35.45 -13.44
CA LEU A 660 -11.31 36.24 -14.00
C LEU A 660 -11.72 36.98 -15.29
N SER A 661 -12.78 36.55 -15.98
CA SER A 661 -13.17 37.16 -17.25
C SER A 661 -13.59 38.62 -17.12
N GLY A 662 -13.31 39.40 -18.17
CA GLY A 662 -13.63 40.82 -18.22
C GLY A 662 -12.55 41.73 -17.63
N THR A 663 -12.65 43.02 -17.95
CA THR A 663 -11.66 44.02 -17.53
C THR A 663 -11.65 44.19 -16.01
N THR A 664 -10.48 44.52 -15.45
CA THR A 664 -10.31 44.86 -14.03
C THR A 664 -11.32 45.92 -13.58
N LYS A 665 -11.54 46.95 -14.41
CA LYS A 665 -12.54 47.99 -14.16
C LYS A 665 -13.97 47.44 -14.04
N ALA A 666 -14.36 46.49 -14.88
CA ALA A 666 -15.69 45.88 -14.83
C ALA A 666 -15.87 45.05 -13.55
N ARG A 667 -14.84 44.26 -13.16
CA ARG A 667 -14.84 43.46 -11.93
C ARG A 667 -14.92 44.35 -10.67
N VAL A 668 -14.15 45.44 -10.62
CA VAL A 668 -14.24 46.42 -9.52
C VAL A 668 -15.62 47.08 -9.46
N ALA A 669 -16.22 47.44 -10.61
CA ALA A 669 -17.57 47.98 -10.63
C ALA A 669 -18.63 46.96 -10.19
N PHE A 670 -18.45 45.69 -10.53
CA PHE A 670 -19.33 44.61 -10.11
C PHE A 670 -19.26 44.37 -8.60
N PHE A 671 -18.07 44.43 -7.99
CA PHE A 671 -17.89 44.34 -6.53
C PHE A 671 -18.73 45.37 -5.75
N GLU A 672 -18.78 46.61 -6.24
CA GLU A 672 -19.54 47.68 -5.58
C GLU A 672 -21.06 47.51 -5.74
N ASN A 673 -21.50 46.56 -6.56
CA ASN A 673 -22.91 46.23 -6.80
C ASN A 673 -23.38 44.95 -6.10
N LEU A 674 -22.46 44.12 -5.61
CA LEU A 674 -22.75 43.12 -4.58
C LEU A 674 -23.17 43.83 -3.28
#